data_AF-A0A9D4HIP2-F1
#
_entry.id   AF-A0A9D4HIP2-F1
#
_cell.length_a   1.000
_cell.length_b   1.000
_cell.length_c   1.000
_cell.angle_alpha   90.00
_cell.angle_beta   90.00
_cell.angle_gamma   90.00
#
_symmetry.space_group_name_H-M   'P 1'
#
loop_
_entity.id
_entity.type
_entity.pdbx_description
1 polymer ?
#
loop_
_entity_poly.entity_id
_entity_poly.type
_entity_poly.pdbx_seq_one_letter_code
_entity_poly.pdbx_strand_id
1 'polypeptide(L)'
;MATDDKASVPLLQRKDFRKSENSSKQHEYGSFEDFVGANKAWCKLGKVGSVKDIIEHWGLDETRLLISYTGSGFDDVDDYNRTVKPALVKIIRSSAAWVLTNATGLASDLLHASVHDIEAASDYSPIAIGIFSLSQKEAIETNCKLKSCCDNHQSYAYLSHFIFYDDETDSGKIHVEIAEQISKNFKAPVVALVNVTIKNHVKFIRMSIDSKHPVMTITRNKDPYEAKFHFETNADLIGNETLKTTQEPEQLYDAIIKAILRGKDEHVDYLKIAVVLNASESTVSSMISSSSKWKSEEEISYRQKMLSSALAFDYGETALILLRSLNEIDLRALEFGQKSIKSMSRVEKYIQATVGVNMKLPKGKSDANDCAFVWVFIWAICNEKFNVANALWTVVDSKMAAALLASRCLSSMRKKNVDGNQRDKLNQNWSLYTEKTNEVLDNCYSAKRNQTKVMLVKSRETFGDLSALIIGKTNKKFIEHRSCQAKINDIWMGSLKSDQNANQSWKIAICLALPILSSILLQFKKDQDQNKCCFVLPTFTLGGKMCLFMNSPIVKFMYRTVFYVVFLMFLSHEIMFKVYEYPTVIEYILMAWVLAFLTEEIKQFIEEDSYFRDAWNWLDLTAIALFLSGICLRFLTCCLDVGRVLLAMSFMFFSLRLLHAFSSLKVIGPLLVMIGRMLKDLVKFLLILAVVYISFAVTIQAILYPMSSFDFQTMHGVLKRPYWNIFGDLEDTLNEFKGIQCFNFYFIYYFILHLSFSKTY
;
A
#
# COMPACT_ATOMS: atom_id res chain seq x y z
N MET A 1 25.09 0.65 -1.58
CA MET A 1 25.42 1.76 -2.50
C MET A 1 24.19 2.63 -2.62
N ALA A 2 24.29 3.83 -2.06
CA ALA A 2 23.24 4.82 -1.89
C ALA A 2 22.93 5.56 -3.20
N THR A 3 21.66 5.91 -3.40
CA THR A 3 21.20 7.21 -3.95
C THR A 3 19.72 7.33 -3.63
N ASP A 4 19.40 8.07 -2.58
CA ASP A 4 18.07 8.58 -2.28
C ASP A 4 17.64 9.53 -3.41
N ASP A 5 16.50 9.23 -4.03
CA ASP A 5 15.82 10.13 -4.97
C ASP A 5 14.31 9.97 -4.67
N LYS A 6 13.90 10.44 -3.49
CA LYS A 6 12.49 10.61 -3.13
C LYS A 6 11.95 11.80 -3.94
N ALA A 7 11.09 11.52 -4.91
CA ALA A 7 10.16 12.52 -5.44
C ALA A 7 9.04 12.75 -4.42
N SER A 8 9.40 13.24 -3.23
CA SER A 8 8.48 13.97 -2.38
C SER A 8 8.18 15.30 -3.07
N VAL A 9 6.93 15.76 -2.98
CA VAL A 9 6.63 17.20 -3.02
C VAL A 9 7.77 17.92 -2.28
N PRO A 10 8.38 18.98 -2.83
CA PRO A 10 9.35 19.73 -2.05
C PRO A 10 8.58 20.31 -0.86
N LEU A 11 8.65 19.61 0.27
CA LEU A 11 8.48 20.21 1.57
C LEU A 11 9.57 21.26 1.62
N LEU A 12 9.13 22.50 1.51
CA LEU A 12 9.94 23.70 1.53
C LEU A 12 10.66 23.79 2.88
N GLN A 13 11.78 23.10 2.99
CA GLN A 13 12.75 23.37 4.04
C GLN A 13 13.52 24.63 3.65
N ARG A 14 13.28 25.67 4.45
CA ARG A 14 14.00 26.94 4.48
C ARG A 14 15.51 26.65 4.44
N LYS A 15 16.20 27.09 3.38
CA LYS A 15 17.67 27.15 3.37
C LYS A 15 18.09 28.38 4.17
N ASP A 16 18.66 28.17 5.34
CA ASP A 16 19.31 29.22 6.12
C ASP A 16 20.56 29.71 5.38
N PHE A 17 20.47 30.90 4.77
CA PHE A 17 21.65 31.59 4.21
C PHE A 17 22.19 32.61 5.20
N ARG A 18 23.49 32.46 5.52
CA ARG A 18 24.27 33.34 6.40
C ARG A 18 24.39 34.75 5.83
N LYS A 19 24.35 35.73 6.74
CA LYS A 19 24.63 37.16 6.56
C LYS A 19 25.83 37.42 5.64
N SER A 20 25.63 38.21 4.59
CA SER A 20 26.71 39.00 3.97
C SER A 20 26.49 40.47 4.31
N GLU A 21 27.31 40.99 5.22
CA GLU A 21 27.38 42.40 5.58
C GLU A 21 28.08 43.16 4.44
N ASN A 22 27.36 44.09 3.79
CA ASN A 22 27.96 45.18 3.03
C ASN A 22 27.09 46.43 3.20
N SER A 23 27.66 47.43 3.88
CA SER A 23 27.01 48.55 4.57
C SER A 23 26.65 49.76 3.70
N SER A 24 26.67 49.64 2.36
CA SER A 24 26.37 50.77 1.46
C SER A 24 25.05 50.63 0.66
N LYS A 25 24.41 49.46 0.65
CA LYS A 25 23.07 49.22 0.04
C LYS A 25 21.93 49.05 1.06
N GLN A 26 22.21 49.21 2.35
CA GLN A 26 21.28 48.93 3.45
C GLN A 26 20.05 49.85 3.52
N HIS A 27 20.03 50.98 2.81
CA HIS A 27 18.86 51.87 2.80
C HIS A 27 17.74 51.41 1.85
N GLU A 28 18.01 50.50 0.91
CA GLU A 28 17.03 50.07 -0.10
C GLU A 28 16.37 48.71 0.21
N TYR A 29 17.00 47.87 1.05
CA TYR A 29 16.54 46.51 1.37
C TYR A 29 16.71 46.20 2.86
N GLY A 30 15.68 45.65 3.50
CA GLY A 30 15.67 45.36 4.96
C GLY A 30 14.75 44.20 5.34
N SER A 31 14.71 43.85 6.63
CA SER A 31 13.81 42.84 7.19
C SER A 31 13.25 43.25 8.56
N PHE A 32 11.97 42.96 8.82
CA PHE A 32 11.36 43.15 10.15
C PHE A 32 11.44 41.86 10.98
N GLU A 33 11.81 42.01 12.25
CA GLU A 33 11.63 40.99 13.29
C GLU A 33 10.62 41.52 14.32
N ASP A 34 9.78 40.62 14.82
CA ASP A 34 8.77 40.81 15.88
C ASP A 34 7.50 41.61 15.55
N PHE A 35 6.48 40.90 15.05
CA PHE A 35 5.07 41.29 15.23
C PHE A 35 4.58 40.85 16.61
N VAL A 36 4.13 41.79 17.44
CA VAL A 36 3.66 41.50 18.81
C VAL A 36 2.31 40.77 18.76
N GLY A 37 2.35 39.43 18.80
CA GLY A 37 1.15 38.57 18.89
C GLY A 37 1.00 37.52 17.79
N ALA A 38 1.87 37.50 16.77
CA ALA A 38 1.93 36.44 15.76
C ALA A 38 3.16 35.55 16.01
N ASN A 39 2.98 34.23 16.07
CA ASN A 39 4.06 33.27 16.30
C ASN A 39 4.95 33.12 15.04
N LYS A 40 5.91 34.05 14.82
CA LYS A 40 6.89 34.13 13.69
C LYS A 40 6.29 34.54 12.31
N ALA A 41 6.99 35.06 11.29
CA ALA A 41 8.42 35.19 10.95
C ALA A 41 8.71 36.35 9.94
N TRP A 42 9.80 37.10 10.12
CA TRP A 42 10.67 37.72 9.08
C TRP A 42 10.00 38.21 7.78
N CYS A 43 9.59 39.48 7.72
CA CYS A 43 9.13 40.09 6.46
C CYS A 43 10.29 40.79 5.74
N LYS A 44 10.49 40.54 4.44
CA LYS A 44 11.54 41.20 3.63
C LYS A 44 10.98 42.45 2.91
N LEU A 45 11.79 43.49 2.86
CA LEU A 45 11.46 44.80 2.30
C LEU A 45 12.33 45.10 1.09
N GLY A 46 11.74 45.63 0.01
CA GLY A 46 12.47 46.08 -1.17
C GLY A 46 11.89 47.36 -1.76
N LYS A 47 12.79 48.27 -2.17
CA LYS A 47 12.44 49.46 -2.96
C LYS A 47 12.38 49.12 -4.46
N VAL A 48 11.40 49.65 -5.19
CA VAL A 48 11.21 49.37 -6.62
C VAL A 48 12.33 50.00 -7.45
N GLY A 49 13.25 49.14 -7.95
CA GLY A 49 14.20 49.45 -9.03
C GLY A 49 14.01 48.49 -10.21
N SER A 50 14.20 47.19 -9.98
CA SER A 50 13.92 46.09 -10.93
C SER A 50 13.33 44.90 -10.17
N VAL A 51 12.09 44.50 -10.48
CA VAL A 51 11.41 43.39 -9.77
C VAL A 51 12.16 42.07 -9.93
N LYS A 52 12.92 41.90 -11.01
CA LYS A 52 13.76 40.72 -11.24
C LYS A 52 14.85 40.56 -10.18
N ASP A 53 15.50 41.65 -9.81
CA ASP A 53 16.58 41.64 -8.82
C ASP A 53 16.02 41.39 -7.40
N ILE A 54 14.81 41.88 -7.13
CA ILE A 54 14.08 41.65 -5.88
C ILE A 54 13.77 40.15 -5.71
N ILE A 55 13.25 39.51 -6.77
CA ILE A 55 12.88 38.10 -6.74
C ILE A 55 14.10 37.19 -6.59
N GLU A 56 15.17 37.45 -7.36
CA GLU A 56 16.44 36.71 -7.25
C GLU A 56 17.07 36.88 -5.86
N HIS A 57 17.00 38.08 -5.28
CA HIS A 57 17.50 38.35 -3.93
C HIS A 57 16.66 37.70 -2.82
N TRP A 58 15.34 37.63 -3.00
CA TRP A 58 14.45 37.01 -2.02
C TRP A 58 14.50 35.48 -2.05
N GLY A 59 14.97 34.88 -3.15
CA GLY A 59 15.10 33.43 -3.30
C GLY A 59 13.76 32.72 -3.33
N LEU A 60 12.76 33.35 -3.98
CA LEU A 60 11.41 32.81 -4.06
C LEU A 60 11.30 31.70 -5.11
N ASP A 61 10.47 30.69 -4.83
CA ASP A 61 10.22 29.57 -5.76
C ASP A 61 9.34 29.98 -6.94
N GLU A 62 9.38 29.22 -8.04
CA GLU A 62 8.55 29.52 -9.22
C GLU A 62 7.04 29.48 -8.90
N THR A 63 6.35 30.59 -9.17
CA THR A 63 4.88 30.66 -9.06
C THR A 63 4.17 30.06 -10.26
N ARG A 64 3.08 29.32 -10.00
CA ARG A 64 2.25 28.69 -11.04
C ARG A 64 1.02 29.52 -11.43
N LEU A 65 0.65 30.47 -10.57
CA LEU A 65 -0.48 31.38 -10.75
C LEU A 65 -0.25 32.63 -9.91
N LEU A 66 -0.45 33.80 -10.52
CA LEU A 66 -0.40 35.08 -9.81
C LEU A 66 -1.81 35.64 -9.68
N ILE A 67 -2.26 35.86 -8.45
CA ILE A 67 -3.55 36.48 -8.14
C ILE A 67 -3.28 37.92 -7.73
N SER A 68 -3.69 38.86 -8.58
CA SER A 68 -3.64 40.29 -8.29
C SER A 68 -4.99 40.73 -7.73
N TYR A 69 -5.05 40.97 -6.43
CA TYR A 69 -6.26 41.36 -5.71
C TYR A 69 -6.28 42.87 -5.41
N THR A 70 -7.40 43.53 -5.69
CA THR A 70 -7.64 44.93 -5.31
C THR A 70 -9.11 45.15 -4.93
N GLY A 71 -9.40 46.07 -4.01
CA GLY A 71 -10.78 46.40 -3.68
C GLY A 71 -10.96 47.31 -2.48
N SER A 72 -12.20 47.76 -2.29
CA SER A 72 -12.62 48.67 -1.22
C SER A 72 -13.66 48.03 -0.30
N GLY A 73 -13.21 47.30 0.72
CA GLY A 73 -14.05 46.69 1.75
C GLY A 73 -15.09 45.65 1.27
N PHE A 74 -15.76 45.00 2.21
CA PHE A 74 -16.96 44.18 1.99
C PHE A 74 -17.99 44.65 3.03
N ASP A 75 -19.16 45.11 2.59
CA ASP A 75 -20.19 45.58 3.52
C ASP A 75 -20.79 44.43 4.38
N ASP A 76 -20.66 43.19 3.90
CA ASP A 76 -21.16 41.98 4.56
C ASP A 76 -20.04 40.92 4.66
N VAL A 77 -19.36 40.93 5.80
CA VAL A 77 -18.22 40.04 6.09
C VAL A 77 -18.62 38.57 6.10
N ASP A 78 -19.87 38.26 6.44
CA ASP A 78 -20.37 36.88 6.52
C ASP A 78 -20.57 36.27 5.11
N ASP A 79 -21.03 37.05 4.14
CA ASP A 79 -21.16 36.61 2.75
C ASP A 79 -19.79 36.27 2.14
N TYR A 80 -18.77 37.13 2.39
CA TYR A 80 -17.39 36.88 1.99
C TYR A 80 -16.84 35.59 2.62
N ASN A 81 -17.01 35.41 3.92
CA ASN A 81 -16.50 34.25 4.65
C ASN A 81 -17.16 32.93 4.20
N ARG A 82 -18.42 32.99 3.73
CA ARG A 82 -19.16 31.82 3.26
C ARG A 82 -18.84 31.43 1.81
N THR A 83 -18.51 32.40 0.95
CA THR A 83 -18.46 32.18 -0.51
C THR A 83 -17.09 32.45 -1.11
N VAL A 84 -16.53 33.65 -0.91
CA VAL A 84 -15.28 34.10 -1.55
C VAL A 84 -14.06 33.52 -0.84
N LYS A 85 -14.02 33.58 0.50
CA LYS A 85 -12.91 33.07 1.31
C LYS A 85 -12.60 31.59 1.06
N PRO A 86 -13.57 30.65 1.07
CA PRO A 86 -13.29 29.24 0.85
C PRO A 86 -12.76 28.97 -0.56
N ALA A 87 -13.27 29.67 -1.58
CA ALA A 87 -12.80 29.54 -2.95
C ALA A 87 -11.37 30.05 -3.12
N LEU A 88 -11.07 31.23 -2.57
CA LEU A 88 -9.73 31.83 -2.64
C LEU A 88 -8.69 30.98 -1.90
N VAL A 89 -9.04 30.48 -0.71
CA VAL A 89 -8.23 29.52 0.06
C VAL A 89 -7.96 28.25 -0.75
N LYS A 90 -8.99 27.70 -1.41
CA LYS A 90 -8.87 26.50 -2.26
C LYS A 90 -7.94 26.76 -3.45
N ILE A 91 -8.02 27.92 -4.11
CA ILE A 91 -7.14 28.29 -5.24
C ILE A 91 -5.69 28.42 -4.77
N ILE A 92 -5.44 29.23 -3.74
CA ILE A 92 -4.08 29.49 -3.26
C ILE A 92 -3.40 28.18 -2.84
N ARG A 93 -4.14 27.31 -2.13
CA ARG A 93 -3.62 26.03 -1.66
C ARG A 93 -3.40 25.01 -2.77
N SER A 94 -4.30 24.92 -3.74
CA SER A 94 -4.19 23.93 -4.84
C SER A 94 -3.10 24.29 -5.84
N SER A 95 -2.90 25.59 -6.09
CA SER A 95 -2.02 26.10 -7.13
C SER A 95 -0.66 26.59 -6.64
N ALA A 96 -0.48 26.72 -5.32
CA ALA A 96 0.62 27.48 -4.73
C ALA A 96 0.72 28.90 -5.34
N ALA A 97 -0.44 29.56 -5.50
CA ALA A 97 -0.50 30.88 -6.10
C ALA A 97 0.18 31.94 -5.24
N TRP A 98 0.78 32.92 -5.90
CA TRP A 98 1.22 34.15 -5.25
C TRP A 98 0.06 35.13 -5.22
N VAL A 99 -0.10 35.82 -4.09
CA VAL A 99 -1.12 36.85 -3.93
C VAL A 99 -0.44 38.20 -3.91
N LEU A 100 -0.77 39.04 -4.88
CA LEU A 100 -0.34 40.42 -4.98
C LEU A 100 -1.51 41.31 -4.55
N THR A 101 -1.29 42.20 -3.57
CA THR A 101 -2.35 43.08 -3.08
C THR A 101 -1.86 44.51 -2.89
N ASN A 102 -2.70 45.45 -3.30
CA ASN A 102 -2.62 46.88 -2.93
C ASN A 102 -3.84 47.31 -2.10
N ALA A 103 -4.65 46.36 -1.63
CA ALA A 103 -5.87 46.65 -0.89
C ALA A 103 -5.54 47.28 0.47
N THR A 104 -6.32 48.28 0.86
CA THR A 104 -6.25 48.96 2.16
C THR A 104 -7.59 48.88 2.87
N GLY A 105 -7.59 48.90 4.21
CA GLY A 105 -8.81 48.83 5.02
C GLY A 105 -9.44 47.43 5.02
N LEU A 106 -10.77 47.35 5.09
CA LEU A 106 -11.51 46.09 5.34
C LEU A 106 -11.29 45.01 4.27
N ALA A 107 -11.02 45.37 3.01
CA ALA A 107 -10.73 44.38 1.95
C ALA A 107 -9.38 43.69 2.15
N SER A 108 -8.41 44.39 2.76
CA SER A 108 -7.11 43.81 3.09
C SER A 108 -7.23 42.85 4.27
N ASP A 109 -8.02 43.20 5.29
CA ASP A 109 -8.25 42.34 6.46
C ASP A 109 -8.86 40.98 6.07
N LEU A 110 -9.84 41.00 5.18
CA LEU A 110 -10.53 39.79 4.72
C LEU A 110 -9.64 38.87 3.90
N LEU A 111 -8.80 39.44 3.02
CA LEU A 111 -7.79 38.69 2.27
C LEU A 111 -6.76 38.08 3.23
N HIS A 112 -6.28 38.86 4.19
CA HIS A 112 -5.24 38.43 5.13
C HIS A 112 -5.76 37.37 6.11
N ALA A 113 -7.01 37.46 6.55
CA ALA A 113 -7.67 36.39 7.30
C ALA A 113 -7.79 35.10 6.48
N SER A 114 -7.92 35.20 5.14
CA SER A 114 -7.93 34.05 4.24
C SER A 114 -6.54 33.41 4.13
N VAL A 115 -5.49 34.23 4.08
CA VAL A 115 -4.09 33.79 4.04
C VAL A 115 -3.66 33.14 5.36
N HIS A 116 -4.01 33.74 6.50
CA HIS A 116 -3.74 33.21 7.83
C HIS A 116 -4.37 31.82 8.06
N ASP A 117 -5.62 31.63 7.61
CA ASP A 117 -6.28 30.32 7.75
C ASP A 117 -5.57 29.20 6.98
N ILE A 118 -4.86 29.53 5.88
CA ILE A 118 -4.04 28.56 5.13
C ILE A 118 -2.83 28.16 5.97
N GLU A 119 -2.14 29.13 6.57
CA GLU A 119 -0.97 28.92 7.42
C GLU A 119 -1.33 28.15 8.70
N ALA A 120 -2.48 28.45 9.31
CA ALA A 120 -2.94 27.77 10.51
C ALA A 120 -3.37 26.31 10.24
N ALA A 121 -3.87 26.02 9.04
CA ALA A 121 -4.40 24.70 8.67
C ALA A 121 -3.37 23.75 8.02
N SER A 122 -2.17 24.23 7.66
CA SER A 122 -1.18 23.43 6.95
C SER A 122 0.26 23.91 7.15
N ASP A 123 1.24 23.02 6.96
CA ASP A 123 2.69 23.39 6.96
C ASP A 123 3.11 24.23 5.72
N TYR A 124 2.16 24.85 5.01
CA TYR A 124 2.39 25.64 3.82
C TYR A 124 2.23 27.14 4.12
N SER A 125 3.30 27.92 3.93
CA SER A 125 3.29 29.38 4.02
C SER A 125 3.06 30.00 2.63
N PRO A 126 1.87 30.53 2.32
CA PRO A 126 1.59 31.20 1.06
C PRO A 126 2.42 32.50 0.92
N ILE A 127 2.86 32.79 -0.30
CA ILE A 127 3.57 34.03 -0.60
C ILE A 127 2.54 35.12 -0.92
N ALA A 128 2.30 36.00 0.05
CA ALA A 128 1.49 37.20 -0.10
C ALA A 128 2.40 38.46 -0.11
N ILE A 129 2.33 39.25 -1.18
CA ILE A 129 3.15 40.43 -1.43
C ILE A 129 2.25 41.68 -1.39
N GLY A 130 2.53 42.59 -0.47
CA GLY A 130 1.86 43.88 -0.38
C GLY A 130 2.61 44.99 -1.13
N ILE A 131 1.90 45.75 -1.96
CA ILE A 131 2.44 46.91 -2.68
C ILE A 131 1.89 48.19 -2.06
N PHE A 132 2.77 49.02 -1.50
CA PHE A 132 2.41 50.22 -0.77
C PHE A 132 3.26 51.42 -1.17
N SER A 133 2.72 52.61 -0.95
CA SER A 133 3.41 53.86 -1.24
C SER A 133 4.49 54.13 -0.19
N LEU A 134 5.55 54.87 -0.53
CA LEU A 134 6.62 55.20 0.41
C LEU A 134 6.09 56.00 1.62
N SER A 135 5.09 56.87 1.41
CA SER A 135 4.36 57.57 2.48
C SER A 135 3.67 56.64 3.48
N GLN A 136 3.28 55.44 3.06
CA GLN A 136 2.64 54.44 3.93
C GLN A 136 3.65 53.61 4.72
N LYS A 137 4.93 53.66 4.34
CA LYS A 137 6.01 52.88 4.98
C LYS A 137 6.14 53.20 6.47
N GLU A 138 6.22 54.48 6.83
CA GLU A 138 6.37 54.89 8.25
C GLU A 138 5.15 54.51 9.10
N ALA A 139 3.93 54.63 8.54
CA ALA A 139 2.69 54.26 9.20
C ALA A 139 2.59 52.73 9.42
N ILE A 140 3.01 51.94 8.44
CA ILE A 140 3.08 50.47 8.56
C ILE A 140 4.14 50.09 9.59
N GLU A 141 5.34 50.69 9.54
CA GLU A 141 6.44 50.42 10.47
C GLU A 141 6.09 50.75 11.93
N THR A 142 5.32 51.81 12.17
CA THR A 142 4.86 52.21 13.51
C THR A 142 3.69 51.35 14.00
N ASN A 143 2.70 51.06 13.15
CA ASN A 143 1.59 50.15 13.48
C ASN A 143 2.05 48.71 13.73
N CYS A 144 3.13 48.25 13.08
CA CYS A 144 3.71 46.93 13.34
C CYS A 144 4.39 46.83 14.73
N LYS A 145 4.83 47.96 15.31
CA LYS A 145 5.56 48.01 16.59
C LYS A 145 4.68 48.32 17.80
N LEU A 146 3.55 49.01 17.63
CA LEU A 146 2.69 49.48 18.73
C LEU A 146 1.35 48.72 18.74
N LYS A 147 1.07 48.02 19.85
CA LYS A 147 -0.20 47.29 20.09
C LYS A 147 -1.41 48.22 20.34
N SER A 148 -1.29 49.52 20.09
CA SER A 148 -2.18 50.54 20.62
C SER A 148 -2.40 51.65 19.60
N CYS A 149 -3.45 51.51 18.79
CA CYS A 149 -4.30 52.64 18.44
C CYS A 149 -5.69 52.11 18.11
N CYS A 150 -6.68 52.65 18.82
CA CYS A 150 -8.09 52.52 18.52
C CYS A 150 -8.35 53.11 17.13
N ASP A 151 -8.30 52.28 16.08
CA ASP A 151 -8.98 52.46 14.79
C ASP A 151 -8.77 51.17 13.93
N ASN A 152 -9.70 50.22 14.12
CA ASN A 152 -10.17 49.14 13.23
C ASN A 152 -9.32 48.37 12.20
N HIS A 153 -7.99 48.50 12.05
CA HIS A 153 -7.26 47.76 10.99
C HIS A 153 -5.91 47.17 11.46
N GLN A 154 -5.93 45.96 12.03
CA GLN A 154 -4.73 45.13 12.32
C GLN A 154 -4.27 44.32 11.08
N SER A 155 -4.22 44.96 9.91
CA SER A 155 -4.22 44.26 8.63
C SER A 155 -2.88 43.62 8.24
N TYR A 156 -1.75 44.27 8.51
CA TYR A 156 -0.51 43.99 7.75
C TYR A 156 0.35 42.82 8.28
N ALA A 157 -0.07 42.17 9.37
CA ALA A 157 0.75 41.17 10.08
C ALA A 157 0.93 39.83 9.35
N TYR A 158 0.11 39.54 8.33
CA TYR A 158 0.07 38.27 7.62
C TYR A 158 0.63 38.34 6.19
N LEU A 159 1.28 39.45 5.83
CA LEU A 159 1.99 39.58 4.56
C LEU A 159 3.42 39.07 4.68
N SER A 160 3.82 38.23 3.72
CA SER A 160 5.17 37.66 3.68
C SER A 160 6.22 38.67 3.21
N HIS A 161 5.86 39.57 2.27
CA HIS A 161 6.78 40.49 1.61
C HIS A 161 6.13 41.85 1.35
N PHE A 162 6.93 42.92 1.39
CA PHE A 162 6.49 44.29 1.13
C PHE A 162 7.32 44.94 0.03
N ILE A 163 6.64 45.54 -0.94
CA ILE A 163 7.23 46.33 -2.02
C ILE A 163 6.76 47.78 -1.86
N PHE A 164 7.72 48.71 -1.78
CA PHE A 164 7.43 50.14 -1.66
C PHE A 164 7.80 50.92 -2.92
N TYR A 165 6.87 51.75 -3.40
CA TYR A 165 7.04 52.62 -4.58
C TYR A 165 6.97 54.11 -4.21
N ASP A 166 7.53 54.97 -5.05
CA ASP A 166 7.59 56.42 -4.80
C ASP A 166 6.23 57.10 -5.04
N ASP A 167 5.84 58.05 -4.17
CA ASP A 167 4.49 58.64 -4.10
C ASP A 167 4.04 59.42 -5.36
N GLU A 168 4.95 59.72 -6.29
CA GLU A 168 4.64 60.45 -7.54
C GLU A 168 3.93 59.58 -8.60
N THR A 169 3.78 58.28 -8.34
CA THR A 169 3.34 57.29 -9.32
C THR A 169 1.99 56.67 -8.96
N ASP A 170 1.14 56.42 -9.97
CA ASP A 170 -0.21 55.91 -9.77
C ASP A 170 -0.20 54.46 -9.28
N SER A 171 -0.73 54.24 -8.08
CA SER A 171 -0.85 52.94 -7.40
C SER A 171 -1.41 51.82 -8.28
N GLY A 172 -2.40 52.12 -9.14
CA GLY A 172 -3.02 51.12 -10.02
C GLY A 172 -2.11 50.70 -11.17
N LYS A 173 -1.30 51.63 -11.68
CA LYS A 173 -0.37 51.39 -12.80
C LYS A 173 0.78 50.49 -12.37
N ILE A 174 1.40 50.79 -11.24
CA ILE A 174 2.53 50.02 -10.72
C ILE A 174 2.10 48.61 -10.33
N HIS A 175 0.90 48.46 -9.77
CA HIS A 175 0.37 47.15 -9.40
C HIS A 175 0.29 46.19 -10.61
N VAL A 176 -0.21 46.69 -11.75
CA VAL A 176 -0.27 45.90 -13.00
C VAL A 176 1.13 45.66 -13.56
N GLU A 177 2.01 46.66 -13.54
CA GLU A 177 3.38 46.55 -14.08
C GLU A 177 4.23 45.52 -13.31
N ILE A 178 4.12 45.48 -11.97
CA ILE A 178 4.78 44.47 -11.15
C ILE A 178 4.22 43.08 -11.46
N ALA A 179 2.89 42.94 -11.57
CA ALA A 179 2.26 41.69 -11.95
C ALA A 179 2.73 41.21 -13.34
N GLU A 180 2.88 42.10 -14.31
CA GLU A 180 3.35 41.78 -15.65
C GLU A 180 4.84 41.33 -15.64
N GLN A 181 5.69 42.00 -14.87
CA GLN A 181 7.09 41.62 -14.72
C GLN A 181 7.25 40.23 -14.06
N ILE A 182 6.45 39.93 -13.03
CA ILE A 182 6.41 38.60 -12.40
C ILE A 182 5.93 37.54 -13.42
N SER A 183 4.86 37.84 -14.16
CA SER A 183 4.30 36.96 -15.18
C SER A 183 5.31 36.61 -16.28
N LYS A 184 6.06 37.60 -16.77
CA LYS A 184 7.10 37.40 -17.81
C LYS A 184 8.27 36.57 -17.29
N ASN A 185 8.69 36.77 -16.04
CA ASN A 185 9.83 36.05 -15.46
C ASN A 185 9.51 34.57 -15.21
N PHE A 186 8.36 34.28 -14.61
CA PHE A 186 7.98 32.90 -14.26
C PHE A 186 7.09 32.20 -15.29
N LYS A 187 6.70 32.89 -16.38
CA LYS A 187 5.68 32.44 -17.34
C LYS A 187 4.37 32.04 -16.66
N ALA A 188 4.05 32.69 -15.55
CA ALA A 188 2.86 32.41 -14.77
C ALA A 188 1.65 33.22 -15.27
N PRO A 189 0.46 32.62 -15.37
CA PRO A 189 -0.77 33.37 -15.67
C PRO A 189 -1.10 34.32 -14.52
N VAL A 190 -1.65 35.49 -14.87
CA VAL A 190 -2.12 36.50 -13.90
C VAL A 190 -3.63 36.59 -13.96
N VAL A 191 -4.29 36.68 -12.81
CA VAL A 191 -5.71 37.02 -12.69
C VAL A 191 -5.87 38.27 -11.84
N ALA A 192 -6.60 39.25 -12.38
CA ALA A 192 -6.98 40.43 -11.62
C ALA A 192 -8.36 40.22 -10.99
N LEU A 193 -8.39 40.05 -9.66
CA LEU A 193 -9.62 40.01 -8.87
C LEU A 193 -9.91 41.40 -8.30
N VAL A 194 -11.08 41.94 -8.65
CA VAL A 194 -11.51 43.26 -8.20
C VAL A 194 -12.79 43.15 -7.38
N ASN A 195 -12.74 43.68 -6.15
CA ASN A 195 -13.88 43.71 -5.25
C ASN A 195 -14.44 45.14 -5.10
N VAL A 196 -15.67 45.34 -5.59
CA VAL A 196 -16.48 46.58 -5.62
C VAL A 196 -15.80 47.80 -6.30
N THR A 197 -16.52 48.46 -7.22
CA THR A 197 -15.96 49.50 -8.10
C THR A 197 -16.15 50.92 -7.57
N ILE A 198 -15.16 51.45 -6.86
CA ILE A 198 -14.95 52.91 -6.74
C ILE A 198 -14.21 53.43 -7.98
N LYS A 199 -14.37 54.72 -8.33
CA LYS A 199 -13.67 55.39 -9.45
C LYS A 199 -12.15 55.08 -9.53
N ASN A 200 -11.50 54.85 -8.39
CA ASN A 200 -10.06 54.59 -8.30
C ASN A 200 -9.65 53.20 -8.85
N HIS A 201 -10.53 52.19 -8.84
CA HIS A 201 -10.21 50.83 -9.33
C HIS A 201 -10.48 50.65 -10.84
N VAL A 202 -11.24 51.55 -11.47
CA VAL A 202 -11.56 51.49 -12.92
C VAL A 202 -10.29 51.60 -13.78
N LYS A 203 -9.32 52.39 -13.32
CA LYS A 203 -8.03 52.53 -14.00
C LYS A 203 -7.22 51.24 -13.96
N PHE A 204 -7.18 50.57 -12.80
CA PHE A 204 -6.55 49.25 -12.65
C PHE A 204 -7.18 48.20 -13.57
N ILE A 205 -8.52 48.18 -13.67
CA ILE A 205 -9.26 47.28 -14.58
C ILE A 205 -8.85 47.52 -16.03
N ARG A 206 -8.86 48.77 -16.51
CA ARG A 206 -8.47 49.10 -17.89
C ARG A 206 -7.04 48.66 -18.19
N MET A 207 -6.10 48.97 -17.31
CA MET A 207 -4.70 48.62 -17.51
C MET A 207 -4.44 47.11 -17.48
N SER A 208 -5.19 46.37 -16.66
CA SER A 208 -5.14 44.91 -16.63
C SER A 208 -5.66 44.31 -17.94
N ILE A 209 -6.74 44.86 -18.50
CA ILE A 209 -7.30 44.45 -19.80
C ILE A 209 -6.32 44.76 -20.93
N ASP A 210 -5.73 45.95 -20.95
CA ASP A 210 -4.73 46.37 -21.94
C ASP A 210 -3.51 45.44 -21.92
N SER A 211 -3.14 44.94 -20.74
CA SER A 211 -2.05 43.96 -20.52
C SER A 211 -2.47 42.51 -20.82
N LYS A 212 -3.68 42.28 -21.35
CA LYS A 212 -4.29 40.97 -21.62
C LYS A 212 -4.36 40.07 -20.38
N HIS A 213 -4.53 40.65 -19.20
CA HIS A 213 -4.80 39.91 -17.98
C HIS A 213 -6.31 39.75 -17.80
N PRO A 214 -6.83 38.53 -17.58
CA PRO A 214 -8.24 38.32 -17.28
C PRO A 214 -8.62 39.07 -16.00
N VAL A 215 -9.63 39.94 -16.12
CA VAL A 215 -10.18 40.70 -14.99
C VAL A 215 -11.51 40.12 -14.60
N MET A 216 -11.69 39.94 -13.30
CA MET A 216 -12.88 39.36 -12.73
C MET A 216 -13.37 40.23 -11.58
N THR A 217 -14.61 40.69 -11.71
CA THR A 217 -15.25 41.58 -10.75
C THR A 217 -16.21 40.79 -9.88
N ILE A 218 -16.04 40.90 -8.56
CA ILE A 218 -16.94 40.32 -7.56
C ILE A 218 -17.98 41.40 -7.23
N THR A 219 -19.25 41.17 -7.56
CA THR A 219 -20.35 42.13 -7.33
C THR A 219 -21.51 41.51 -6.54
N ARG A 220 -22.23 42.35 -5.80
CA ARG A 220 -23.48 41.97 -5.11
C ARG A 220 -24.67 42.24 -6.03
N ASN A 221 -25.70 41.40 -5.96
CA ASN A 221 -26.92 41.48 -6.79
C ASN A 221 -27.84 42.70 -6.47
N LYS A 222 -27.38 43.70 -5.70
CA LYS A 222 -28.20 44.79 -5.13
C LYS A 222 -27.54 46.18 -5.12
N ASP A 223 -26.44 46.41 -5.84
CA ASP A 223 -25.82 47.74 -5.83
C ASP A 223 -26.55 48.70 -6.79
N PRO A 224 -27.19 49.79 -6.30
CA PRO A 224 -27.84 50.78 -7.18
C PRO A 224 -26.84 51.57 -8.05
N TYR A 225 -25.54 51.38 -7.83
CA TYR A 225 -24.45 51.95 -8.63
C TYR A 225 -24.13 51.14 -9.90
N GLU A 226 -24.64 49.91 -10.01
CA GLU A 226 -24.48 49.03 -11.18
C GLU A 226 -25.05 49.72 -12.43
N ALA A 227 -26.21 50.38 -12.32
CA ALA A 227 -26.84 51.10 -13.44
C ALA A 227 -26.17 52.44 -13.81
N LYS A 228 -25.45 53.09 -12.89
CA LYS A 228 -24.85 54.42 -13.11
C LYS A 228 -23.45 54.35 -13.74
N PHE A 229 -22.65 53.34 -13.38
CA PHE A 229 -21.32 53.14 -13.97
C PHE A 229 -21.34 52.46 -15.35
N HIS A 230 -22.39 51.69 -15.65
CA HIS A 230 -22.66 51.17 -17.00
C HIS A 230 -22.86 52.28 -18.06
N PHE A 231 -23.20 53.51 -17.66
CA PHE A 231 -23.40 54.64 -18.57
C PHE A 231 -22.13 55.46 -18.86
N GLU A 232 -21.11 55.43 -18.00
CA GLU A 232 -19.87 56.22 -18.18
C GLU A 232 -18.69 55.39 -18.72
N THR A 233 -18.79 54.06 -18.75
CA THR A 233 -17.78 53.19 -19.36
C THR A 233 -18.30 52.68 -20.70
N ASN A 234 -17.69 53.15 -21.80
CA ASN A 234 -18.01 52.75 -23.17
C ASN A 234 -18.31 51.25 -23.29
N ALA A 235 -19.43 50.94 -23.98
CA ALA A 235 -20.00 49.62 -24.20
C ALA A 235 -19.10 48.61 -24.93
N ASP A 236 -17.87 48.99 -25.31
CA ASP A 236 -16.90 48.13 -25.99
C ASP A 236 -16.01 47.30 -25.04
N LEU A 237 -16.11 47.51 -23.71
CA LEU A 237 -15.34 46.80 -22.68
C LEU A 237 -15.98 45.49 -22.18
N ILE A 238 -17.09 45.06 -22.79
CA ILE A 238 -17.94 43.95 -22.31
C ILE A 238 -17.45 42.62 -22.91
N GLY A 239 -16.32 42.13 -22.41
CA GLY A 239 -15.84 40.76 -22.60
C GLY A 239 -15.67 39.96 -21.29
N ASN A 240 -16.06 40.54 -20.14
CA ASN A 240 -15.66 40.06 -18.82
C ASN A 240 -16.82 39.39 -18.04
N GLU A 241 -16.50 38.33 -17.30
CA GLU A 241 -17.44 37.62 -16.42
C GLU A 241 -17.64 38.39 -15.11
N THR A 242 -18.90 38.75 -14.81
CA THR A 242 -19.32 39.27 -13.52
C THR A 242 -19.71 38.13 -12.59
N LEU A 243 -19.02 38.01 -11.45
CA LEU A 243 -19.33 37.01 -10.45
C LEU A 243 -20.35 37.53 -9.45
N LYS A 244 -21.44 36.79 -9.29
CA LYS A 244 -22.45 37.07 -8.27
C LYS A 244 -22.12 36.30 -6.99
N THR A 245 -22.06 36.98 -5.84
CA THR A 245 -21.75 36.36 -4.54
C THR A 245 -22.76 35.28 -4.09
N THR A 246 -23.89 35.10 -4.76
CA THR A 246 -24.91 34.08 -4.43
C THR A 246 -24.57 32.66 -4.88
N GLN A 247 -23.42 32.43 -5.52
CA GLN A 247 -23.00 31.12 -6.04
C GLN A 247 -22.22 30.31 -4.98
N GLU A 248 -22.28 28.98 -5.08
CA GLU A 248 -21.48 28.10 -4.22
C GLU A 248 -19.97 28.34 -4.44
N PRO A 249 -19.12 28.18 -3.41
CA PRO A 249 -17.67 28.44 -3.51
C PRO A 249 -16.96 27.60 -4.59
N GLU A 250 -17.50 26.42 -4.93
CA GLU A 250 -16.97 25.59 -6.02
C GLU A 250 -17.27 26.16 -7.42
N GLN A 251 -18.41 26.83 -7.58
CA GLN A 251 -18.75 27.52 -8.83
C GLN A 251 -17.88 28.75 -9.02
N LEU A 252 -17.54 29.44 -7.92
CA LEU A 252 -16.63 30.58 -7.90
C LEU A 252 -15.21 30.17 -8.32
N TYR A 253 -14.72 29.05 -7.77
CA TYR A 253 -13.46 28.43 -8.16
C TYR A 253 -13.42 28.11 -9.66
N ASP A 254 -14.47 27.47 -10.17
CA ASP A 254 -14.58 27.10 -11.59
C ASP A 254 -14.69 28.30 -12.52
N ALA A 255 -15.39 29.34 -12.10
CA ALA A 255 -15.49 30.57 -12.86
C ALA A 255 -14.14 31.29 -12.96
N ILE A 256 -13.38 31.38 -11.85
CA ILE A 256 -12.02 31.96 -11.86
C ILE A 256 -11.13 31.19 -12.84
N ILE A 257 -11.20 29.85 -12.84
CA ILE A 257 -10.44 29.03 -13.79
C ILE A 257 -10.94 29.27 -15.23
N LYS A 258 -12.25 29.30 -15.49
CA LYS A 258 -12.80 29.57 -16.84
C LYS A 258 -12.39 30.95 -17.36
N ALA A 259 -12.35 31.97 -16.52
CA ALA A 259 -11.89 33.31 -16.87
C ALA A 259 -10.39 33.35 -17.21
N ILE A 260 -9.54 32.62 -16.47
CA ILE A 260 -8.11 32.44 -16.82
C ILE A 260 -7.94 31.92 -18.24
N LEU A 261 -8.80 30.99 -18.64
CA LEU A 261 -8.65 30.21 -19.86
C LEU A 261 -9.26 30.89 -21.09
N ARG A 262 -10.27 31.76 -20.91
CA ARG A 262 -10.91 32.50 -22.00
C ARG A 262 -10.12 33.72 -22.45
N GLY A 263 -9.28 34.29 -21.59
CA GLY A 263 -8.60 35.57 -21.83
C GLY A 263 -7.48 35.57 -22.88
N LYS A 264 -7.02 34.43 -23.39
CA LYS A 264 -5.89 34.34 -24.35
C LYS A 264 -6.06 33.22 -25.39
N ASP A 265 -5.70 33.52 -26.64
CA ASP A 265 -5.89 32.67 -27.83
C ASP A 265 -4.94 31.45 -27.91
N GLU A 266 -3.85 31.40 -27.12
CA GLU A 266 -2.87 30.30 -27.14
C GLU A 266 -3.26 29.16 -26.19
N HIS A 267 -4.17 28.29 -26.61
CA HIS A 267 -4.76 27.23 -25.79
C HIS A 267 -3.82 26.15 -25.21
N VAL A 268 -2.52 26.10 -25.59
CA VAL A 268 -1.61 24.96 -25.31
C VAL A 268 -0.90 25.03 -23.96
N ASP A 269 -0.53 26.22 -23.46
CA ASP A 269 0.10 26.29 -22.12
C ASP A 269 -0.95 26.34 -20.99
N TYR A 270 -2.18 26.71 -21.34
CA TYR A 270 -3.29 26.86 -20.40
C TYR A 270 -3.97 25.55 -19.98
N LEU A 271 -3.97 24.45 -20.76
CA LEU A 271 -4.45 23.17 -20.18
C LEU A 271 -3.41 22.52 -19.26
N LYS A 272 -2.10 22.74 -19.45
CA LYS A 272 -1.11 22.34 -18.43
C LYS A 272 -1.41 23.05 -17.11
N ILE A 273 -1.68 24.35 -17.19
CA ILE A 273 -2.12 25.16 -16.05
C ILE A 273 -3.43 24.60 -15.48
N ALA A 274 -4.45 24.30 -16.28
CA ALA A 274 -5.71 23.75 -15.79
C ALA A 274 -5.56 22.44 -15.01
N VAL A 275 -4.65 21.55 -15.44
CA VAL A 275 -4.31 20.33 -14.68
C VAL A 275 -3.54 20.66 -13.41
N VAL A 276 -2.56 21.55 -13.49
CA VAL A 276 -1.77 22.01 -12.32
C VAL A 276 -2.66 22.69 -11.28
N LEU A 277 -3.70 23.38 -11.72
CA LEU A 277 -4.71 24.03 -10.89
C LEU A 277 -5.80 23.07 -10.41
N ASN A 278 -5.72 21.77 -10.67
CA ASN A 278 -6.75 20.78 -10.28
C ASN A 278 -8.18 21.27 -10.58
N ALA A 279 -8.41 21.74 -11.81
CA ALA A 279 -9.71 22.25 -12.24
C ALA A 279 -10.81 21.18 -12.11
N SER A 280 -12.05 21.59 -11.79
CA SER A 280 -13.15 20.64 -11.64
C SER A 280 -13.44 19.86 -12.92
N GLU A 281 -14.12 18.72 -12.76
CA GLU A 281 -14.63 17.90 -13.85
C GLU A 281 -15.45 18.73 -14.86
N SER A 282 -16.28 19.66 -14.38
CA SER A 282 -17.12 20.51 -15.24
C SER A 282 -16.26 21.37 -16.18
N THR A 283 -15.16 21.90 -15.64
CA THR A 283 -14.27 22.80 -16.35
C THR A 283 -13.45 22.04 -17.38
N VAL A 284 -12.85 20.91 -17.00
CA VAL A 284 -12.09 20.04 -17.92
C VAL A 284 -12.99 19.48 -19.03
N SER A 285 -14.21 19.06 -18.70
CA SER A 285 -15.18 18.54 -19.69
C SER A 285 -15.62 19.63 -20.68
N SER A 286 -15.85 20.86 -20.20
CA SER A 286 -16.17 22.01 -21.07
C SER A 286 -15.03 22.40 -22.02
N MET A 287 -13.77 22.19 -21.62
CA MET A 287 -12.62 22.39 -22.50
C MET A 287 -12.60 21.35 -23.61
N ILE A 288 -12.81 20.08 -23.26
CA ILE A 288 -12.84 18.99 -24.22
C ILE A 288 -13.98 19.20 -25.22
N SER A 289 -15.15 19.68 -24.79
CA SER A 289 -16.28 19.95 -25.70
C SER A 289 -16.12 21.20 -26.57
N SER A 290 -15.45 22.25 -26.07
CA SER A 290 -15.12 23.45 -26.86
C SER A 290 -13.94 23.24 -27.84
N SER A 291 -13.24 22.11 -27.75
CA SER A 291 -12.13 21.72 -28.63
C SER A 291 -12.55 21.20 -30.03
N SER A 292 -13.75 21.49 -30.51
CA SER A 292 -14.24 21.09 -31.85
C SER A 292 -13.42 21.66 -33.04
N LYS A 293 -12.38 22.48 -32.78
CA LYS A 293 -11.44 23.04 -33.76
C LYS A 293 -10.17 22.21 -34.02
N TRP A 294 -9.89 21.14 -33.26
CA TRP A 294 -8.59 20.45 -33.30
C TRP A 294 -8.66 19.24 -34.23
N LYS A 295 -7.83 19.20 -35.28
CA LYS A 295 -7.80 18.10 -36.28
C LYS A 295 -6.43 17.42 -36.28
N SER A 296 -6.31 16.36 -35.45
CA SER A 296 -5.83 15.02 -35.84
C SER A 296 -4.45 14.43 -35.47
N GLU A 297 -3.40 15.12 -35.01
CA GLU A 297 -2.21 14.43 -34.42
C GLU A 297 -1.59 15.15 -33.21
N GLU A 298 -1.56 16.49 -33.22
CA GLU A 298 -1.08 17.30 -32.09
C GLU A 298 -1.95 17.12 -30.83
N GLU A 299 -3.25 16.84 -31.01
CA GLU A 299 -4.22 16.62 -29.95
C GLU A 299 -3.89 15.40 -29.07
N ILE A 300 -3.43 14.30 -29.68
CA ILE A 300 -3.07 13.07 -28.96
C ILE A 300 -1.79 13.31 -28.16
N SER A 301 -0.78 13.92 -28.77
CA SER A 301 0.48 14.30 -28.09
C SER A 301 0.22 15.25 -26.92
N TYR A 302 -0.70 16.19 -27.12
CA TYR A 302 -1.07 17.17 -26.10
C TYR A 302 -1.85 16.56 -24.93
N ARG A 303 -2.87 15.75 -25.21
CA ARG A 303 -3.62 15.00 -24.20
C ARG A 303 -2.73 14.02 -23.44
N GLN A 304 -1.72 13.44 -24.09
CA GLN A 304 -0.73 12.57 -23.43
C GLN A 304 0.20 13.36 -22.48
N LYS A 305 0.63 14.57 -22.83
CA LYS A 305 1.37 15.48 -21.91
C LYS A 305 0.50 15.97 -20.74
N MET A 306 -0.77 16.20 -20.99
CA MET A 306 -1.75 16.55 -19.97
C MET A 306 -1.98 15.40 -19.00
N LEU A 307 -2.13 14.18 -19.54
CA LEU A 307 -2.23 12.95 -18.77
C LEU A 307 -0.95 12.70 -17.96
N SER A 308 0.25 12.91 -18.52
CA SER A 308 1.49 12.72 -17.76
C SER A 308 1.61 13.66 -16.57
N SER A 309 1.13 14.89 -16.71
CA SER A 309 1.06 15.88 -15.61
C SER A 309 0.03 15.45 -14.55
N ALA A 310 -1.17 15.03 -14.96
CA ALA A 310 -2.20 14.55 -14.03
C ALA A 310 -1.75 13.31 -13.25
N LEU A 311 -1.08 12.37 -13.94
CA LEU A 311 -0.45 11.20 -13.34
C LEU A 311 0.72 11.58 -12.42
N ALA A 312 1.42 12.69 -12.68
CA ALA A 312 2.50 13.18 -11.84
C ALA A 312 2.00 13.68 -10.47
N PHE A 313 0.85 14.35 -10.43
CA PHE A 313 0.30 15.01 -9.25
C PHE A 313 -0.79 14.22 -8.49
N ASP A 314 -1.10 12.99 -8.92
CA ASP A 314 -2.15 12.13 -8.32
C ASP A 314 -3.59 12.70 -8.44
N TYR A 315 -3.87 13.45 -9.52
CA TYR A 315 -5.23 13.95 -9.83
C TYR A 315 -6.05 12.87 -10.54
N GLY A 316 -6.68 11.99 -9.73
CA GLY A 316 -7.39 10.81 -10.24
C GLY A 316 -8.55 11.12 -11.18
N GLU A 317 -9.40 12.10 -10.86
CA GLU A 317 -10.59 12.46 -11.66
C GLU A 317 -10.21 13.07 -13.00
N THR A 318 -9.28 14.03 -13.01
CA THR A 318 -8.75 14.63 -14.24
C THR A 318 -8.07 13.58 -15.13
N ALA A 319 -7.28 12.67 -14.53
CA ALA A 319 -6.67 11.57 -15.26
C ALA A 319 -7.74 10.66 -15.88
N LEU A 320 -8.81 10.33 -15.16
CA LEU A 320 -9.89 9.48 -15.65
C LEU A 320 -10.62 10.07 -16.86
N ILE A 321 -10.94 11.37 -16.82
CA ILE A 321 -11.59 12.07 -17.94
C ILE A 321 -10.68 12.05 -19.17
N LEU A 322 -9.40 12.33 -18.99
CA LEU A 322 -8.42 12.31 -20.08
C LEU A 322 -8.24 10.91 -20.66
N LEU A 323 -8.17 9.88 -19.81
CA LEU A 323 -8.09 8.48 -20.23
C LEU A 323 -9.34 8.03 -20.99
N ARG A 324 -10.54 8.45 -20.58
CA ARG A 324 -11.78 8.17 -21.32
C ARG A 324 -11.83 8.89 -22.68
N SER A 325 -11.19 10.04 -22.78
CA SER A 325 -11.10 10.80 -24.05
C SER A 325 -10.02 10.28 -25.00
N LEU A 326 -9.08 9.47 -24.51
CA LEU A 326 -7.95 8.92 -25.26
C LEU A 326 -8.26 7.47 -25.65
N ASN A 327 -8.55 7.22 -26.93
CA ASN A 327 -8.75 5.86 -27.45
C ASN A 327 -7.46 5.03 -27.47
N GLU A 328 -6.28 5.67 -27.54
CA GLU A 328 -4.97 5.02 -27.55
C GLU A 328 -3.96 5.74 -26.65
N ILE A 329 -3.12 4.98 -25.95
CA ILE A 329 -2.05 5.52 -25.09
C ILE A 329 -0.70 5.04 -25.61
N ASP A 330 0.13 5.98 -26.06
CA ASP A 330 1.53 5.69 -26.32
C ASP A 330 2.34 5.85 -25.02
N LEU A 331 2.73 4.71 -24.43
CA LEU A 331 3.57 4.65 -23.23
C LEU A 331 4.92 5.38 -23.40
N ARG A 332 5.42 5.50 -24.62
CA ARG A 332 6.69 6.21 -24.90
C ARG A 332 6.51 7.71 -24.90
N ALA A 333 5.32 8.19 -25.24
CA ALA A 333 4.95 9.60 -25.29
C ALA A 333 4.47 10.14 -23.93
N LEU A 334 4.13 9.27 -22.98
CA LEU A 334 3.98 9.63 -21.57
C LEU A 334 5.37 10.00 -21.01
N GLU A 335 5.77 11.25 -21.24
CA GLU A 335 6.88 11.90 -20.54
C GLU A 335 6.52 11.99 -19.06
N PHE A 336 6.79 10.94 -18.27
CA PHE A 336 6.73 10.96 -16.80
C PHE A 336 7.86 11.85 -16.19
N GLY A 337 8.24 12.94 -16.87
CA GLY A 337 9.53 13.62 -16.70
C GLY A 337 10.70 12.78 -17.25
N GLN A 338 11.88 13.40 -17.40
CA GLN A 338 13.12 12.84 -17.98
C GLN A 338 13.67 11.52 -17.34
N LYS A 339 12.98 10.89 -16.38
CA LYS A 339 13.36 9.64 -15.70
C LYS A 339 12.39 8.45 -15.94
N SER A 340 11.41 8.61 -16.83
CA SER A 340 10.30 7.66 -17.13
C SER A 340 10.70 6.20 -17.39
N ILE A 341 11.48 5.91 -18.43
CA ILE A 341 11.81 4.54 -18.84
C ILE A 341 12.70 3.82 -17.80
N LYS A 342 13.56 4.58 -17.10
CA LYS A 342 14.32 4.05 -15.96
C LYS A 342 13.41 3.70 -14.78
N SER A 343 12.34 4.46 -14.54
CA SER A 343 11.35 4.16 -13.52
C SER A 343 10.50 2.93 -13.88
N MET A 344 10.06 2.79 -15.14
CA MET A 344 9.27 1.64 -15.57
C MET A 344 10.10 0.35 -15.64
N SER A 345 11.36 0.41 -16.04
CA SER A 345 12.29 -0.74 -15.97
C SER A 345 12.66 -1.11 -14.52
N ARG A 346 12.71 -0.14 -13.60
CA ARG A 346 12.79 -0.42 -12.15
C ARG A 346 11.53 -1.14 -11.66
N VAL A 347 10.35 -0.71 -12.11
CA VAL A 347 9.07 -1.36 -11.79
C VAL A 347 9.03 -2.77 -12.37
N GLU A 348 9.48 -3.00 -13.61
CA GLU A 348 9.60 -4.34 -14.22
C GLU A 348 10.51 -5.25 -13.38
N LYS A 349 11.73 -4.79 -13.05
CA LYS A 349 12.64 -5.55 -12.16
C LYS A 349 12.04 -5.80 -10.79
N TYR A 350 11.31 -4.81 -10.24
CA TYR A 350 10.64 -4.94 -8.96
C TYR A 350 9.52 -5.98 -9.03
N ILE A 351 8.67 -5.97 -10.07
CA ILE A 351 7.60 -6.94 -10.29
C ILE A 351 8.20 -8.34 -10.47
N GLN A 352 9.26 -8.47 -11.25
CA GLN A 352 9.94 -9.75 -11.46
C GLN A 352 10.51 -10.29 -10.13
N ALA A 353 11.23 -9.46 -9.37
CA ALA A 353 11.83 -9.85 -8.10
C ALA A 353 10.80 -10.10 -6.99
N THR A 354 9.65 -9.41 -7.02
CA THR A 354 8.69 -9.39 -5.91
C THR A 354 7.49 -10.30 -6.15
N VAL A 355 7.00 -10.30 -7.39
CA VAL A 355 5.76 -10.96 -7.78
C VAL A 355 6.07 -12.29 -8.50
N GLY A 356 7.25 -12.42 -9.13
CA GLY A 356 7.65 -13.59 -9.92
C GLY A 356 6.94 -13.64 -11.29
N VAL A 357 6.46 -12.49 -11.75
CA VAL A 357 5.68 -12.36 -12.99
C VAL A 357 6.58 -11.77 -14.06
N ASN A 358 6.78 -12.51 -15.15
CA ASN A 358 7.48 -12.01 -16.32
C ASN A 358 6.50 -11.20 -17.19
N MET A 359 6.15 -10.01 -16.72
CA MET A 359 5.40 -9.05 -17.52
C MET A 359 6.39 -8.31 -18.42
N LYS A 360 6.32 -8.52 -19.74
CA LYS A 360 7.19 -7.80 -20.69
C LYS A 360 6.57 -6.43 -21.00
N LEU A 361 7.39 -5.39 -21.09
CA LEU A 361 6.93 -4.11 -21.60
C LEU A 361 6.43 -4.26 -23.06
N PRO A 362 5.24 -3.74 -23.40
CA PRO A 362 4.74 -3.79 -24.77
C PRO A 362 5.64 -2.98 -25.70
N LYS A 363 6.03 -3.57 -26.84
CA LYS A 363 6.95 -2.96 -27.82
C LYS A 363 6.27 -2.45 -29.10
N GLY A 364 4.99 -2.79 -29.34
CA GLY A 364 4.21 -2.47 -30.57
C GLY A 364 2.98 -1.59 -30.32
N LYS A 365 2.18 -1.28 -31.37
CA LYS A 365 1.05 -0.31 -31.33
C LYS A 365 -0.36 -0.91 -31.14
N SER A 366 -0.72 -2.09 -31.67
CA SER A 366 -2.15 -2.52 -31.69
C SER A 366 -2.59 -3.43 -30.53
N ASP A 367 -1.73 -4.30 -30.01
CA ASP A 367 -2.04 -5.15 -28.83
C ASP A 367 -1.55 -4.52 -27.52
N ALA A 368 -1.18 -3.24 -27.59
CA ALA A 368 -0.45 -2.54 -26.54
C ALA A 368 -1.33 -1.68 -25.62
N ASN A 369 -2.54 -1.31 -26.02
CA ASN A 369 -3.38 -0.39 -25.24
C ASN A 369 -3.81 -1.02 -23.91
N ASP A 370 -4.41 -2.21 -23.90
CA ASP A 370 -4.86 -2.88 -22.67
C ASP A 370 -3.68 -3.18 -21.72
N CYS A 371 -2.53 -3.57 -22.30
CA CYS A 371 -1.29 -3.71 -21.54
C CYS A 371 -0.81 -2.37 -20.97
N ALA A 372 -0.92 -1.27 -21.73
CA ALA A 372 -0.47 0.05 -21.33
C ALA A 372 -1.23 0.57 -20.11
N PHE A 373 -2.56 0.45 -20.10
CA PHE A 373 -3.35 0.83 -18.92
C PHE A 373 -2.94 0.05 -17.67
N VAL A 374 -2.69 -1.26 -17.79
CA VAL A 374 -2.22 -2.08 -16.68
C VAL A 374 -0.83 -1.65 -16.20
N TRP A 375 0.09 -1.33 -17.11
CA TRP A 375 1.42 -0.84 -16.76
C TRP A 375 1.39 0.52 -16.04
N VAL A 376 0.58 1.47 -16.52
CA VAL A 376 0.40 2.78 -15.86
C VAL A 376 -0.26 2.59 -14.48
N PHE A 377 -1.23 1.67 -14.36
CA PHE A 377 -1.86 1.31 -13.10
C PHE A 377 -0.86 0.75 -12.09
N ILE A 378 0.00 -0.19 -12.50
CA ILE A 378 1.03 -0.76 -11.59
C ILE A 378 2.06 0.30 -11.22
N TRP A 379 2.46 1.15 -12.15
CA TRP A 379 3.33 2.28 -11.88
C TRP A 379 2.72 3.22 -10.83
N ALA A 380 1.43 3.55 -10.93
CA ALA A 380 0.75 4.40 -9.96
C ALA A 380 0.78 3.79 -8.55
N ILE A 381 0.54 2.48 -8.43
CA ILE A 381 0.61 1.75 -7.16
C ILE A 381 2.03 1.75 -6.57
N CYS A 382 3.04 1.47 -7.40
CA CYS A 382 4.43 1.44 -6.95
C CYS A 382 4.96 2.81 -6.53
N ASN A 383 4.35 3.91 -7.01
CA ASN A 383 4.70 5.29 -6.62
C ASN A 383 3.73 5.89 -5.59
N GLU A 384 2.88 5.08 -4.95
CA GLU A 384 1.93 5.52 -3.90
C GLU A 384 0.88 6.56 -4.36
N LYS A 385 0.55 6.57 -5.65
CA LYS A 385 -0.46 7.45 -6.28
C LYS A 385 -1.81 6.75 -6.36
N PHE A 386 -2.50 6.69 -5.22
CA PHE A 386 -3.67 5.84 -5.05
C PHE A 386 -4.93 6.40 -5.71
N ASN A 387 -5.08 7.72 -5.84
CA ASN A 387 -6.26 8.34 -6.45
C ASN A 387 -6.28 8.04 -7.96
N VAL A 388 -5.13 8.21 -8.62
CA VAL A 388 -4.91 7.82 -10.01
C VAL A 388 -5.06 6.32 -10.21
N ALA A 389 -4.51 5.50 -9.31
CA ALA A 389 -4.65 4.05 -9.41
C ALA A 389 -6.12 3.60 -9.30
N ASN A 390 -6.92 4.25 -8.44
CA ASN A 390 -8.36 3.98 -8.31
C ASN A 390 -9.14 4.35 -9.57
N ALA A 391 -8.82 5.50 -10.16
CA ALA A 391 -9.37 5.92 -11.45
C ALA A 391 -9.04 4.92 -12.57
N LEU A 392 -7.76 4.56 -12.72
CA LEU A 392 -7.28 3.63 -13.75
C LEU A 392 -7.95 2.25 -13.64
N TRP A 393 -8.20 1.77 -12.42
CA TRP A 393 -8.87 0.48 -12.21
C TRP A 393 -10.26 0.40 -12.84
N THR A 394 -10.96 1.53 -12.98
CA THR A 394 -12.29 1.56 -13.62
C THR A 394 -12.24 1.30 -15.13
N VAL A 395 -11.11 1.66 -15.77
CA VAL A 395 -10.88 1.62 -17.22
C VAL A 395 -10.24 0.29 -17.65
N VAL A 396 -9.42 -0.34 -16.80
CA VAL A 396 -8.74 -1.59 -17.12
C VAL A 396 -9.73 -2.74 -17.39
N ASP A 397 -9.57 -3.46 -18.51
CA ASP A 397 -10.45 -4.59 -18.90
C ASP A 397 -10.43 -5.74 -17.90
N SER A 398 -9.25 -6.00 -17.34
CA SER A 398 -8.97 -7.10 -16.44
C SER A 398 -8.99 -6.66 -14.97
N LYS A 399 -10.11 -6.08 -14.51
CA LYS A 399 -10.27 -5.50 -13.16
C LYS A 399 -9.85 -6.42 -12.02
N MET A 400 -10.23 -7.71 -12.09
CA MET A 400 -9.90 -8.71 -11.05
C MET A 400 -8.39 -8.99 -10.98
N ALA A 401 -7.74 -9.28 -12.12
CA ALA A 401 -6.32 -9.60 -12.11
C ALA A 401 -5.46 -8.38 -11.77
N ALA A 402 -5.88 -7.18 -12.22
CA ALA A 402 -5.24 -5.92 -11.85
C ALA A 402 -5.31 -5.67 -10.33
N ALA A 403 -6.49 -5.82 -9.72
CA ALA A 403 -6.64 -5.64 -8.27
C ALA A 403 -5.84 -6.68 -7.45
N LEU A 404 -5.76 -7.94 -7.93
CA LEU A 404 -4.94 -8.97 -7.31
C LEU A 404 -3.44 -8.65 -7.40
N LEU A 405 -2.98 -8.19 -8.55
CA LEU A 405 -1.60 -7.77 -8.76
C LEU A 405 -1.26 -6.57 -7.85
N ALA A 406 -2.16 -5.59 -7.77
CA ALA A 406 -2.05 -4.45 -6.86
C ALA A 406 -1.91 -4.90 -5.40
N SER A 407 -2.79 -5.80 -4.94
CA SER A 407 -2.75 -6.37 -3.59
C SER A 407 -1.42 -7.08 -3.30
N ARG A 408 -0.85 -7.78 -4.29
CA ARG A 408 0.44 -8.47 -4.16
C ARG A 408 1.61 -7.47 -4.09
N CYS A 409 1.63 -6.44 -4.93
CA CYS A 409 2.62 -5.36 -4.88
C CYS A 409 2.59 -4.61 -3.53
N LEU A 410 1.40 -4.20 -3.08
CA LEU A 410 1.20 -3.51 -1.81
C LEU A 410 1.61 -4.35 -0.60
N SER A 411 1.31 -5.65 -0.62
CA SER A 411 1.71 -6.57 0.46
C SER A 411 3.23 -6.68 0.59
N SER A 412 3.97 -6.60 -0.51
CA SER A 412 5.43 -6.55 -0.47
C SER A 412 5.96 -5.21 0.06
N MET A 413 5.43 -4.08 -0.44
CA MET A 413 5.85 -2.74 0.01
C MET A 413 5.64 -2.57 1.51
N ARG A 414 4.49 -3.03 2.02
CA ARG A 414 4.18 -3.07 3.46
C ARG A 414 5.18 -3.88 4.28
N LYS A 415 5.68 -4.99 3.76
CA LYS A 415 6.65 -5.84 4.49
C LYS A 415 8.02 -5.17 4.61
N LYS A 416 8.38 -4.33 3.64
CA LYS A 416 9.67 -3.63 3.59
C LYS A 416 9.67 -2.30 4.36
N ASN A 417 8.52 -1.63 4.45
CA ASN A 417 8.43 -0.30 5.08
C ASN A 417 8.38 -0.37 6.61
N VAL A 418 9.23 0.45 7.25
CA VAL A 418 9.40 0.56 8.71
C VAL A 418 8.49 1.66 9.30
N ASP A 419 8.20 2.72 8.55
CA ASP A 419 7.42 3.88 9.01
C ASP A 419 5.94 3.54 9.23
N GLY A 420 5.43 3.77 10.45
CA GLY A 420 4.05 3.44 10.84
C GLY A 420 2.97 4.13 9.99
N ASN A 421 3.03 5.46 9.85
CA ASN A 421 2.03 6.23 9.10
C ASN A 421 1.94 5.82 7.61
N GLN A 422 3.08 5.52 6.97
CA GLN A 422 3.09 5.05 5.58
C GLN A 422 2.56 3.61 5.48
N ARG A 423 2.93 2.76 6.43
CA ARG A 423 2.44 1.39 6.51
C ARG A 423 0.92 1.33 6.67
N ASP A 424 0.33 2.26 7.41
CA ASP A 424 -1.12 2.35 7.60
C ASP A 424 -1.85 2.81 6.33
N LYS A 425 -1.33 3.82 5.63
CA LYS A 425 -1.83 4.21 4.29
C LYS A 425 -1.78 3.03 3.31
N LEU A 426 -0.67 2.28 3.30
CA LEU A 426 -0.51 1.09 2.46
C LEU A 426 -1.47 -0.04 2.87
N ASN A 427 -1.71 -0.21 4.17
CA ASN A 427 -2.65 -1.20 4.71
C ASN A 427 -4.09 -0.92 4.25
N GLN A 428 -4.53 0.34 4.36
CA GLN A 428 -5.88 0.75 3.96
C GLN A 428 -6.11 0.51 2.46
N ASN A 429 -5.16 0.92 1.61
CA ASN A 429 -5.25 0.68 0.17
C ASN A 429 -5.15 -0.81 -0.19
N TRP A 430 -4.33 -1.58 0.53
CA TRP A 430 -4.25 -3.03 0.35
C TRP A 430 -5.57 -3.73 0.69
N SER A 431 -6.26 -3.32 1.77
CA SER A 431 -7.60 -3.83 2.08
C SER A 431 -8.62 -3.44 1.02
N LEU A 432 -8.58 -2.20 0.53
CA LEU A 432 -9.49 -1.70 -0.51
C LEU A 432 -9.40 -2.53 -1.79
N TYR A 433 -8.20 -2.79 -2.32
CA TYR A 433 -8.07 -3.61 -3.54
C TYR A 433 -8.44 -5.08 -3.31
N THR A 434 -8.28 -5.57 -2.09
CA THR A 434 -8.75 -6.92 -1.73
C THR A 434 -10.28 -7.00 -1.72
N GLU A 435 -10.94 -5.98 -1.19
CA GLU A 435 -12.40 -5.87 -1.17
C GLU A 435 -12.97 -5.69 -2.58
N LYS A 436 -12.40 -4.78 -3.39
CA LYS A 436 -12.75 -4.62 -4.81
C LYS A 436 -12.62 -5.93 -5.60
N THR A 437 -11.61 -6.73 -5.29
CA THR A 437 -11.45 -8.06 -5.92
C THR A 437 -12.60 -8.99 -5.55
N ASN A 438 -12.96 -9.05 -4.26
CA ASN A 438 -14.04 -9.90 -3.78
C ASN A 438 -15.39 -9.45 -4.34
N GLU A 439 -15.67 -8.16 -4.39
CA GLU A 439 -16.90 -7.62 -4.97
C GLU A 439 -17.06 -8.00 -6.46
N VAL A 440 -16.01 -7.80 -7.27
CA VAL A 440 -16.02 -8.22 -8.68
C VAL A 440 -16.22 -9.73 -8.78
N LEU A 441 -15.62 -10.50 -7.89
CA LEU A 441 -15.72 -11.95 -7.88
C LEU A 441 -17.11 -12.45 -7.47
N ASP A 442 -17.75 -11.79 -6.50
CA ASP A 442 -19.13 -12.05 -6.09
C ASP A 442 -20.11 -11.77 -7.22
N ASN A 443 -19.97 -10.63 -7.90
CA ASN A 443 -20.79 -10.24 -9.05
C ASN A 443 -20.62 -11.23 -10.22
N CYS A 444 -19.40 -11.65 -10.53
CA CYS A 444 -19.17 -12.67 -11.56
C CYS A 444 -19.73 -14.04 -11.15
N TYR A 445 -19.59 -14.42 -9.88
CA TYR A 445 -20.02 -15.72 -9.39
C TYR A 445 -21.54 -15.86 -9.29
N SER A 446 -22.23 -14.78 -8.90
CA SER A 446 -23.70 -14.72 -8.86
C SER A 446 -24.30 -14.78 -10.27
N ALA A 447 -23.69 -14.10 -11.25
CA ALA A 447 -24.15 -14.12 -12.63
C ALA A 447 -23.93 -15.48 -13.31
N LYS A 448 -22.69 -15.99 -13.34
CA LYS A 448 -22.33 -17.21 -14.10
C LYS A 448 -21.26 -18.04 -13.39
N ARG A 449 -21.69 -18.92 -12.49
CA ARG A 449 -20.83 -19.79 -11.67
C ARG A 449 -19.74 -20.54 -12.44
N ASN A 450 -20.10 -21.19 -13.56
CA ASN A 450 -19.16 -22.04 -14.32
C ASN A 450 -18.15 -21.21 -15.12
N GLN A 451 -18.56 -20.09 -15.72
CA GLN A 451 -17.65 -19.22 -16.46
C GLN A 451 -16.65 -18.55 -15.52
N THR A 452 -17.08 -18.13 -14.34
CA THR A 452 -16.21 -17.56 -13.30
C THR A 452 -15.14 -18.55 -12.84
N LYS A 453 -15.50 -19.83 -12.69
CA LYS A 453 -14.53 -20.91 -12.39
C LYS A 453 -13.47 -21.08 -13.49
N VAL A 454 -13.84 -20.91 -14.77
CA VAL A 454 -12.90 -20.98 -15.89
C VAL A 454 -12.02 -19.73 -15.92
N MET A 455 -12.60 -18.54 -15.70
CA MET A 455 -11.90 -17.25 -15.64
C MET A 455 -10.79 -17.22 -14.58
N LEU A 456 -10.96 -17.90 -13.44
CA LEU A 456 -9.96 -17.97 -12.37
C LEU A 456 -8.68 -18.72 -12.75
N VAL A 457 -8.79 -19.70 -13.66
CA VAL A 457 -7.68 -20.57 -14.08
C VAL A 457 -7.14 -20.20 -15.46
N LYS A 458 -7.91 -19.49 -16.28
CA LYS A 458 -7.45 -19.00 -17.58
C LYS A 458 -6.20 -18.13 -17.42
N SER A 459 -5.14 -18.51 -18.12
CA SER A 459 -3.91 -17.74 -18.26
C SER A 459 -4.16 -16.46 -19.06
N ARG A 460 -3.46 -15.38 -18.72
CA ARG A 460 -3.59 -14.07 -19.38
C ARG A 460 -2.22 -13.58 -19.80
N GLU A 461 -2.05 -13.34 -21.10
CA GLU A 461 -0.80 -12.83 -21.69
C GLU A 461 -0.39 -11.48 -21.09
N THR A 462 -1.38 -10.62 -20.82
CA THR A 462 -1.18 -9.30 -20.19
C THR A 462 -0.56 -9.38 -18.79
N PHE A 463 -0.65 -10.52 -18.10
CA PHE A 463 -0.10 -10.75 -16.76
C PHE A 463 0.99 -11.83 -16.74
N GLY A 464 1.73 -11.99 -17.85
CA GLY A 464 2.87 -12.93 -17.95
C GLY A 464 2.44 -14.39 -17.94
N ASP A 465 1.32 -14.70 -18.60
CA ASP A 465 0.71 -16.03 -18.71
C ASP A 465 0.29 -16.68 -17.38
N LEU A 466 0.04 -15.85 -16.36
CA LEU A 466 -0.41 -16.33 -15.06
C LEU A 466 -1.92 -16.33 -14.93
N SER A 467 -2.44 -17.35 -14.25
CA SER A 467 -3.83 -17.42 -13.83
C SER A 467 -4.09 -16.50 -12.64
N ALA A 468 -5.32 -15.98 -12.53
CA ALA A 468 -5.72 -15.12 -11.40
C ALA A 468 -5.49 -15.78 -10.03
N LEU A 469 -5.68 -17.10 -9.94
CA LEU A 469 -5.43 -17.86 -8.71
C LEU A 469 -3.96 -17.82 -8.26
N ILE A 470 -3.01 -17.84 -9.21
CA ILE A 470 -1.58 -17.80 -8.92
C ILE A 470 -1.17 -16.40 -8.44
N ILE A 471 -1.70 -15.36 -9.09
CA ILE A 471 -1.48 -13.96 -8.69
C ILE A 471 -2.04 -13.73 -7.28
N GLY A 472 -3.24 -14.25 -7.00
CA GLY A 472 -3.94 -14.09 -5.73
C GLY A 472 -3.47 -15.00 -4.59
N LYS A 473 -2.48 -15.88 -4.78
CA LYS A 473 -2.07 -16.90 -3.79
C LYS A 473 -1.67 -16.36 -2.42
N THR A 474 -1.23 -15.10 -2.35
CA THR A 474 -0.83 -14.45 -1.10
C THR A 474 -1.99 -13.78 -0.36
N ASN A 475 -3.12 -13.57 -1.03
CA ASN A 475 -4.26 -12.88 -0.46
C ASN A 475 -5.23 -13.88 0.18
N LYS A 476 -5.16 -14.00 1.51
CA LYS A 476 -5.98 -14.96 2.28
C LYS A 476 -7.47 -14.74 2.09
N LYS A 477 -7.95 -13.49 2.13
CA LYS A 477 -9.38 -13.14 1.98
C LYS A 477 -9.91 -13.52 0.60
N PHE A 478 -9.10 -13.38 -0.43
CA PHE A 478 -9.46 -13.80 -1.79
C PHE A 478 -9.52 -15.32 -1.92
N ILE A 479 -8.58 -16.07 -1.33
CA ILE A 479 -8.58 -17.53 -1.38
C ILE A 479 -9.75 -18.12 -0.59
N GLU A 480 -10.13 -17.51 0.53
CA GLU A 480 -11.28 -17.90 1.35
C GLU A 480 -12.62 -17.78 0.60
N HIS A 481 -12.67 -16.92 -0.43
CA HIS A 481 -13.87 -16.69 -1.21
C HIS A 481 -14.48 -17.99 -1.77
N ARG A 482 -15.83 -18.07 -1.73
CA ARG A 482 -16.60 -19.28 -2.09
C ARG A 482 -16.29 -19.78 -3.51
N SER A 483 -16.05 -18.88 -4.47
CA SER A 483 -15.74 -19.25 -5.85
C SER A 483 -14.35 -19.89 -6.00
N CYS A 484 -13.33 -19.37 -5.30
CA CYS A 484 -11.99 -19.93 -5.25
C CYS A 484 -12.03 -21.32 -4.60
N GLN A 485 -12.69 -21.44 -3.45
CA GLN A 485 -12.89 -22.73 -2.76
C GLN A 485 -13.64 -23.74 -3.62
N ALA A 486 -14.70 -23.32 -4.33
CA ALA A 486 -15.43 -24.20 -5.23
C ALA A 486 -14.56 -24.68 -6.41
N LYS A 487 -13.69 -23.82 -6.97
CA LYS A 487 -12.78 -24.22 -8.05
C LYS A 487 -11.65 -25.12 -7.55
N ILE A 488 -11.08 -24.84 -6.37
CA ILE A 488 -10.07 -25.70 -5.75
C ILE A 488 -10.67 -27.08 -5.44
N ASN A 489 -11.89 -27.14 -4.91
CA ASN A 489 -12.60 -28.40 -4.69
C ASN A 489 -12.89 -29.13 -6.01
N ASP A 490 -13.23 -28.40 -7.08
CA ASP A 490 -13.41 -29.01 -8.41
C ASP A 490 -12.11 -29.61 -8.96
N ILE A 491 -10.95 -28.96 -8.71
CA ILE A 491 -9.63 -29.48 -9.08
C ILE A 491 -9.30 -30.72 -8.22
N TRP A 492 -9.57 -30.66 -6.91
CA TRP A 492 -9.33 -31.75 -5.96
C TRP A 492 -10.16 -33.01 -6.30
N MET A 493 -11.44 -32.83 -6.64
CA MET A 493 -12.34 -33.92 -7.04
C MET A 493 -12.03 -34.44 -8.45
N GLY A 494 -11.34 -33.66 -9.28
CA GLY A 494 -11.00 -34.03 -10.65
C GLY A 494 -12.24 -34.33 -11.51
N SER A 495 -12.27 -35.52 -12.10
CA SER A 495 -13.35 -36.01 -12.97
C SER A 495 -14.63 -36.39 -12.22
N LEU A 496 -14.57 -36.47 -10.89
CA LEU A 496 -15.74 -36.76 -10.05
C LEU A 496 -16.64 -35.54 -9.96
N LYS A 497 -17.95 -35.74 -10.09
CA LYS A 497 -18.93 -34.69 -9.85
C LYS A 497 -18.93 -34.37 -8.35
N SER A 498 -18.72 -33.11 -8.00
CA SER A 498 -18.84 -32.64 -6.62
C SER A 498 -20.32 -32.44 -6.32
N ASP A 499 -21.04 -33.49 -5.89
CA ASP A 499 -22.37 -33.30 -5.30
C ASP A 499 -22.18 -32.88 -3.83
N GLN A 500 -22.91 -31.86 -3.39
CA GLN A 500 -22.77 -31.28 -2.04
C GLN A 500 -23.30 -32.20 -0.92
N ASN A 501 -23.65 -33.45 -1.22
CA ASN A 501 -24.26 -34.37 -0.27
C ASN A 501 -23.17 -35.08 0.55
N ALA A 502 -23.34 -35.09 1.89
CA ALA A 502 -22.51 -35.84 2.85
C ALA A 502 -22.40 -37.34 2.49
N ASN A 503 -23.32 -37.83 1.66
CA ASN A 503 -23.36 -39.21 1.18
C ASN A 503 -22.25 -39.57 0.18
N GLN A 504 -21.40 -38.63 -0.24
CA GLN A 504 -20.35 -38.91 -1.23
C GLN A 504 -19.05 -39.46 -0.60
N SER A 505 -18.68 -39.03 0.61
CA SER A 505 -17.40 -39.45 1.22
C SER A 505 -17.34 -40.94 1.55
N TRP A 506 -18.43 -41.52 2.08
CA TRP A 506 -18.49 -42.96 2.37
C TRP A 506 -18.58 -43.79 1.07
N LYS A 507 -19.22 -43.27 0.01
CA LYS A 507 -19.20 -43.91 -1.31
C LYS A 507 -17.79 -43.98 -1.87
N ILE A 508 -17.00 -42.91 -1.73
CA ILE A 508 -15.59 -42.89 -2.13
C ILE A 508 -14.79 -43.91 -1.29
N ALA A 509 -15.02 -44.00 0.03
CA ALA A 509 -14.35 -44.97 0.88
C ALA A 509 -14.63 -46.43 0.46
N ILE A 510 -15.88 -46.76 0.13
CA ILE A 510 -16.24 -48.08 -0.40
C ILE A 510 -15.57 -48.34 -1.76
N CYS A 511 -15.55 -47.33 -2.64
CA CYS A 511 -14.89 -47.44 -3.94
C CYS A 511 -13.36 -47.53 -3.84
N LEU A 512 -12.76 -47.06 -2.73
CA LEU A 512 -11.34 -47.21 -2.48
C LEU A 512 -10.96 -48.68 -2.20
N ALA A 513 -11.81 -49.38 -1.45
CA ALA A 513 -11.64 -50.81 -1.17
C ALA A 513 -11.97 -51.67 -2.40
N LEU A 514 -13.01 -51.31 -3.15
CA LEU A 514 -13.44 -52.02 -4.36
C LEU A 514 -13.61 -51.05 -5.54
N PRO A 515 -12.54 -50.80 -6.31
CA PRO A 515 -12.57 -49.85 -7.44
C PRO A 515 -13.63 -50.16 -8.51
N ILE A 516 -14.03 -51.42 -8.63
CA ILE A 516 -15.04 -51.88 -9.61
C ILE A 516 -16.40 -51.22 -9.35
N LEU A 517 -16.72 -50.91 -8.09
CA LEU A 517 -17.98 -50.27 -7.70
C LEU A 517 -18.06 -48.78 -8.07
N SER A 518 -16.94 -48.17 -8.46
CA SER A 518 -16.87 -46.76 -8.86
C SER A 518 -17.80 -46.43 -10.03
N SER A 519 -17.97 -47.36 -10.97
CA SER A 519 -18.81 -47.18 -12.16
C SER A 519 -20.31 -47.16 -11.85
N ILE A 520 -20.72 -47.68 -10.70
CA ILE A 520 -22.12 -47.83 -10.26
C ILE A 520 -22.49 -46.76 -9.25
N LEU A 521 -21.62 -46.50 -8.26
CA LEU A 521 -21.94 -45.64 -7.11
C LEU A 521 -21.62 -44.15 -7.33
N LEU A 522 -20.72 -43.82 -8.25
CA LEU A 522 -20.21 -42.45 -8.44
C LEU A 522 -20.67 -41.84 -9.77
N GLN A 523 -21.03 -40.56 -9.72
CA GLN A 523 -21.31 -39.75 -10.90
C GLN A 523 -20.04 -39.03 -11.37
N PHE A 524 -19.75 -39.16 -12.66
CA PHE A 524 -18.64 -38.48 -13.32
C PHE A 524 -19.13 -37.23 -14.03
N LYS A 525 -18.30 -36.19 -14.08
CA LYS A 525 -18.60 -34.98 -14.84
C LYS A 525 -18.69 -35.35 -16.33
N LYS A 526 -19.77 -34.93 -16.98
CA LYS A 526 -19.96 -35.08 -18.43
C LYS A 526 -19.23 -33.90 -19.07
N ASP A 527 -17.96 -34.09 -19.44
CA ASP A 527 -17.20 -33.03 -20.09
C ASP A 527 -17.77 -32.75 -21.48
N GLN A 528 -18.19 -31.51 -21.73
CA GLN A 528 -18.58 -31.04 -23.07
C GLN A 528 -17.37 -30.73 -23.98
N ASP A 529 -16.14 -30.70 -23.43
CA ASP A 529 -14.93 -30.23 -24.13
C ASP A 529 -13.78 -31.27 -24.23
N GLN A 530 -14.06 -32.57 -24.28
CA GLN A 530 -13.05 -33.64 -24.32
C GLN A 530 -12.58 -34.04 -25.74
N ASN A 531 -12.34 -33.09 -26.65
CA ASN A 531 -11.72 -33.38 -27.96
C ASN A 531 -10.22 -33.06 -28.06
N LYS A 532 -9.56 -32.61 -26.98
CA LYS A 532 -8.12 -32.33 -27.01
C LYS A 532 -7.46 -32.76 -25.70
N CYS A 533 -7.14 -34.04 -25.59
CA CYS A 533 -5.82 -34.56 -25.19
C CYS A 533 -5.89 -36.03 -24.75
N CYS A 534 -5.03 -36.82 -25.39
CA CYS A 534 -4.63 -38.21 -25.09
C CYS A 534 -5.65 -39.34 -25.29
N PHE A 535 -5.33 -40.18 -26.28
CA PHE A 535 -5.64 -41.59 -26.45
C PHE A 535 -6.07 -42.33 -25.17
N VAL A 536 -7.36 -42.32 -24.83
CA VAL A 536 -7.94 -43.16 -23.77
C VAL A 536 -9.35 -43.57 -24.18
N LEU A 537 -9.66 -44.84 -23.92
CA LEU A 537 -10.86 -45.60 -24.31
C LEU A 537 -12.19 -44.82 -24.20
N PRO A 538 -13.18 -45.13 -25.07
CA PRO A 538 -14.50 -44.51 -25.02
C PRO A 538 -15.15 -44.66 -23.65
N THR A 539 -15.69 -43.55 -23.16
CA THR A 539 -16.35 -43.27 -21.86
C THR A 539 -17.53 -44.21 -21.50
N PHE A 540 -17.88 -45.15 -22.38
CA PHE A 540 -18.96 -46.11 -22.20
C PHE A 540 -18.53 -47.46 -21.59
N THR A 541 -17.23 -47.77 -21.53
CA THR A 541 -16.73 -49.02 -20.95
C THR A 541 -16.45 -48.90 -19.44
N LEU A 542 -16.71 -49.98 -18.68
CA LEU A 542 -16.44 -50.08 -17.24
C LEU A 542 -15.00 -49.67 -16.89
N GLY A 543 -14.04 -50.07 -17.73
CA GLY A 543 -12.61 -49.75 -17.57
C GLY A 543 -12.29 -48.26 -17.73
N GLY A 544 -12.97 -47.54 -18.62
CA GLY A 544 -12.76 -46.09 -18.82
C GLY A 544 -13.15 -45.28 -17.58
N LYS A 545 -14.28 -45.61 -16.95
CA LYS A 545 -14.72 -44.97 -15.69
C LYS A 545 -13.78 -45.26 -14.52
N MET A 546 -13.27 -46.49 -14.42
CA MET A 546 -12.28 -46.85 -13.40
C MET A 546 -10.96 -46.09 -13.58
N CYS A 547 -10.51 -45.90 -14.82
CA CYS A 547 -9.31 -45.09 -15.12
C CYS A 547 -9.49 -43.63 -14.68
N LEU A 548 -10.67 -43.02 -14.96
CA LEU A 548 -10.99 -41.67 -14.51
C LEU A 548 -11.05 -41.54 -12.98
N PHE A 549 -11.54 -42.57 -12.29
CA PHE A 549 -11.52 -42.62 -10.83
C PHE A 549 -10.08 -42.64 -10.29
N MET A 550 -9.22 -43.53 -10.80
CA MET A 550 -7.82 -43.62 -10.37
C MET A 550 -6.99 -42.37 -10.70
N ASN A 551 -7.34 -41.66 -11.77
CA ASN A 551 -6.68 -40.42 -12.14
C ASN A 551 -7.06 -39.22 -11.26
N SER A 552 -8.12 -39.33 -10.45
CA SER A 552 -8.61 -38.24 -9.60
C SER A 552 -7.65 -37.95 -8.42
N PRO A 553 -7.29 -36.68 -8.13
CA PRO A 553 -6.30 -36.35 -7.10
C PRO A 553 -6.66 -36.84 -5.70
N ILE A 554 -7.94 -36.70 -5.30
CA ILE A 554 -8.43 -37.20 -4.01
C ILE A 554 -8.18 -38.70 -3.83
N VAL A 555 -8.38 -39.50 -4.89
CA VAL A 555 -8.20 -40.96 -4.86
C VAL A 555 -6.72 -41.29 -4.72
N LYS A 556 -5.84 -40.62 -5.47
CA LYS A 556 -4.38 -40.77 -5.36
C LYS A 556 -3.89 -40.44 -3.94
N PHE A 557 -4.40 -39.35 -3.34
CA PHE A 557 -4.07 -38.97 -1.98
C PHE A 557 -4.52 -40.01 -0.95
N MET A 558 -5.75 -40.51 -1.06
CA MET A 558 -6.28 -41.52 -0.16
C MET A 558 -5.51 -42.84 -0.27
N TYR A 559 -5.19 -43.29 -1.49
CA TYR A 559 -4.32 -44.46 -1.67
C TYR A 559 -2.94 -44.24 -1.07
N ARG A 560 -2.28 -43.10 -1.33
CA ARG A 560 -0.97 -42.79 -0.72
C ARG A 560 -1.05 -42.87 0.81
N THR A 561 -2.12 -42.35 1.40
CA THR A 561 -2.33 -42.38 2.86
C THR A 561 -2.56 -43.80 3.37
N VAL A 562 -3.41 -44.60 2.72
CA VAL A 562 -3.68 -45.99 3.12
C VAL A 562 -2.42 -46.86 2.96
N PHE A 563 -1.72 -46.75 1.82
CA PHE A 563 -0.46 -47.44 1.59
C PHE A 563 0.59 -47.06 2.65
N TYR A 564 0.64 -45.79 3.05
CA TYR A 564 1.54 -45.35 4.12
C TYR A 564 1.20 -45.95 5.49
N VAL A 565 -0.09 -46.05 5.84
CA VAL A 565 -0.53 -46.74 7.06
C VAL A 565 -0.15 -48.23 7.02
N VAL A 566 -0.34 -48.89 5.88
CA VAL A 566 0.07 -50.29 5.69
C VAL A 566 1.59 -50.46 5.84
N PHE A 567 2.38 -49.55 5.27
CA PHE A 567 3.84 -49.51 5.49
C PHE A 567 4.19 -49.43 6.99
N LEU A 568 3.55 -48.52 7.73
CA LEU A 568 3.77 -48.40 9.18
C LEU A 568 3.36 -49.67 9.94
N MET A 569 2.30 -50.36 9.51
CA MET A 569 1.88 -51.62 10.11
C MET A 569 2.92 -52.73 9.87
N PHE A 570 3.47 -52.85 8.65
CA PHE A 570 4.55 -53.78 8.36
C PHE A 570 5.84 -53.44 9.12
N LEU A 571 6.21 -52.16 9.16
CA LEU A 571 7.39 -51.69 9.90
C LEU A 571 7.24 -51.97 11.42
N SER A 572 6.05 -51.71 11.97
CA SER A 572 5.72 -52.02 13.37
C SER A 572 5.78 -53.53 13.66
N HIS A 573 5.25 -54.35 12.74
CA HIS A 573 5.33 -55.81 12.82
C HIS A 573 6.80 -56.28 12.93
N GLU A 574 7.67 -55.84 12.03
CA GLU A 574 9.08 -56.27 12.05
C GLU A 574 9.84 -55.79 13.30
N ILE A 575 9.51 -54.62 13.87
CA ILE A 575 10.20 -54.11 15.07
C ILE A 575 9.78 -54.89 16.34
N MET A 576 8.51 -55.28 16.44
CA MET A 576 7.96 -55.94 17.63
C MET A 576 8.30 -57.43 17.73
N PHE A 577 8.26 -58.16 16.61
CA PHE A 577 8.47 -59.62 16.61
C PHE A 577 9.96 -60.01 16.54
N LYS A 578 10.25 -61.31 16.71
CA LYS A 578 11.62 -61.81 16.84
C LYS A 578 12.44 -61.54 15.57
N VAL A 579 13.63 -60.97 15.77
CA VAL A 579 14.61 -60.73 14.70
C VAL A 579 15.28 -62.05 14.34
N TYR A 580 15.11 -62.50 13.10
CA TYR A 580 15.82 -63.65 12.54
C TYR A 580 17.20 -63.21 12.01
N GLU A 581 18.19 -64.10 12.08
CA GLU A 581 19.55 -63.84 11.54
C GLU A 581 19.55 -63.59 10.03
N TYR A 582 18.54 -64.10 9.32
CA TYR A 582 18.33 -63.86 7.90
C TYR A 582 17.15 -62.89 7.70
N PRO A 583 17.27 -61.93 6.77
CA PRO A 583 16.20 -60.99 6.51
C PRO A 583 14.95 -61.68 5.98
N THR A 584 13.79 -61.32 6.54
CA THR A 584 12.50 -61.87 6.14
C THR A 584 12.05 -61.31 4.79
N VAL A 585 11.11 -61.98 4.11
CA VAL A 585 10.52 -61.47 2.86
C VAL A 585 9.88 -60.09 3.08
N ILE A 586 9.30 -59.85 4.25
CA ILE A 586 8.68 -58.56 4.62
C ILE A 586 9.75 -57.47 4.72
N GLU A 587 10.93 -57.76 5.28
CA GLU A 587 12.04 -56.81 5.31
C GLU A 587 12.54 -56.42 3.93
N TYR A 588 12.59 -57.37 2.98
CA TYR A 588 12.89 -57.05 1.59
C TYR A 588 11.85 -56.12 0.96
N ILE A 589 10.57 -56.34 1.26
CA ILE A 589 9.49 -55.44 0.82
C ILE A 589 9.66 -54.05 1.44
N LEU A 590 9.95 -53.95 2.74
CA LEU A 590 10.18 -52.67 3.42
C LEU A 590 11.41 -51.93 2.88
N MET A 591 12.50 -52.64 2.57
CA MET A 591 13.69 -52.08 1.93
C MET A 591 13.36 -51.48 0.56
N ALA A 592 12.62 -52.22 -0.27
CA ALA A 592 12.17 -51.71 -1.57
C ALA A 592 11.26 -50.50 -1.41
N TRP A 593 10.40 -50.48 -0.39
CA TRP A 593 9.50 -49.36 -0.13
C TRP A 593 10.23 -48.09 0.31
N VAL A 594 11.21 -48.19 1.20
CA VAL A 594 12.01 -47.03 1.62
C VAL A 594 12.93 -46.54 0.49
N LEU A 595 13.42 -47.44 -0.37
CA LEU A 595 14.08 -47.04 -1.62
C LEU A 595 13.14 -46.23 -2.52
N ALA A 596 11.87 -46.62 -2.66
CA ALA A 596 10.89 -45.85 -3.40
C ALA A 596 10.69 -44.45 -2.78
N PHE A 597 10.57 -44.34 -1.45
CA PHE A 597 10.50 -43.03 -0.78
C PHE A 597 11.76 -42.19 -1.00
N LEU A 598 12.95 -42.80 -0.95
CA LEU A 598 14.20 -42.12 -1.26
C LEU A 598 14.21 -41.56 -2.69
N THR A 599 13.73 -42.31 -3.68
CA THR A 599 13.63 -41.82 -5.06
C THR A 599 12.62 -40.68 -5.21
N GLU A 600 11.50 -40.71 -4.46
CA GLU A 600 10.53 -39.61 -4.44
C GLU A 600 11.14 -38.34 -3.82
N GLU A 601 11.92 -38.46 -2.75
CA GLU A 601 12.60 -37.32 -2.11
C GLU A 601 13.71 -36.75 -2.99
N ILE A 602 14.50 -37.60 -3.67
CA ILE A 602 15.50 -37.14 -4.64
C ILE A 602 14.83 -36.39 -5.79
N LYS A 603 13.68 -36.86 -6.27
CA LYS A 603 12.92 -36.18 -7.32
C LYS A 603 12.45 -34.79 -6.85
N GLN A 604 11.89 -34.68 -5.65
CA GLN A 604 11.45 -33.39 -5.09
C GLN A 604 12.62 -32.41 -4.90
N PHE A 605 13.77 -32.92 -4.45
CA PHE A 605 14.98 -32.13 -4.31
C PHE A 605 15.47 -31.54 -5.64
N ILE A 606 15.32 -32.28 -6.75
CA ILE A 606 15.69 -31.79 -8.09
C ILE A 606 14.67 -30.77 -8.62
N GLU A 607 13.38 -30.95 -8.31
CA GLU A 607 12.30 -30.09 -8.83
C GLU A 607 12.12 -28.77 -8.04
N GLU A 608 12.49 -28.71 -6.76
CA GLU A 608 12.25 -27.55 -5.89
C GLU A 608 13.52 -26.87 -5.34
N ASP A 609 13.78 -25.63 -5.75
CA ASP A 609 14.91 -24.81 -5.29
C ASP A 609 14.91 -24.50 -3.78
N SER A 610 13.76 -24.65 -3.10
CA SER A 610 13.57 -24.27 -1.69
C SER A 610 13.34 -25.46 -0.73
N TYR A 611 13.70 -26.68 -1.13
CA TYR A 611 13.45 -27.92 -0.37
C TYR A 611 13.82 -27.86 1.12
N PHE A 612 14.98 -27.30 1.47
CA PHE A 612 15.49 -27.28 2.85
C PHE A 612 14.76 -26.32 3.80
N ARG A 613 13.87 -25.45 3.31
CA ARG A 613 13.13 -24.51 4.16
C ARG A 613 11.96 -25.16 4.90
N ASP A 614 11.48 -26.29 4.39
CA ASP A 614 10.32 -26.98 4.94
C ASP A 614 10.75 -28.00 5.99
N ALA A 615 10.23 -27.85 7.21
CA ALA A 615 10.54 -28.71 8.35
C ALA A 615 10.10 -30.18 8.12
N TRP A 616 9.08 -30.39 7.29
CA TRP A 616 8.58 -31.72 6.95
C TRP A 616 9.56 -32.53 6.09
N ASN A 617 10.29 -31.85 5.20
CA ASN A 617 11.31 -32.47 4.35
C ASN A 617 12.51 -32.92 5.18
N TRP A 618 12.90 -32.11 6.17
CA TRP A 618 13.91 -32.50 7.15
C TRP A 618 13.51 -33.74 7.97
N LEU A 619 12.24 -33.86 8.34
CA LEU A 619 11.71 -35.03 9.05
C LEU A 619 11.80 -36.29 8.19
N ASP A 620 11.44 -36.21 6.91
CA ASP A 620 11.51 -37.34 5.98
C ASP A 620 12.97 -37.77 5.73
N LEU A 621 13.87 -36.81 5.49
CA LEU A 621 15.30 -37.08 5.32
C LEU A 621 15.89 -37.78 6.55
N THR A 622 15.51 -37.34 7.74
CA THR A 622 15.96 -37.94 9.01
C THR A 622 15.41 -39.36 9.17
N ALA A 623 14.13 -39.58 8.84
CA ALA A 623 13.50 -40.90 8.92
C ALA A 623 14.18 -41.90 7.98
N ILE A 624 14.42 -41.51 6.72
CA ILE A 624 15.06 -42.35 5.71
C ILE A 624 16.52 -42.63 6.09
N ALA A 625 17.26 -41.63 6.54
CA ALA A 625 18.66 -41.81 6.98
C ALA A 625 18.77 -42.78 8.16
N LEU A 626 17.91 -42.64 9.18
CA LEU A 626 17.87 -43.55 10.32
C LEU A 626 17.53 -44.98 9.90
N PHE A 627 16.55 -45.15 8.99
CA PHE A 627 16.19 -46.46 8.47
C PHE A 627 17.32 -47.12 7.69
N LEU A 628 17.96 -46.40 6.77
CA LEU A 628 19.10 -46.92 6.00
C LEU A 628 20.26 -47.29 6.94
N SER A 629 20.56 -46.45 7.93
CA SER A 629 21.60 -46.76 8.93
C SER A 629 21.27 -48.00 9.76
N GLY A 630 20.00 -48.16 10.17
CA GLY A 630 19.52 -49.31 10.93
C GLY A 630 19.60 -50.60 10.11
N ILE A 631 19.27 -50.55 8.81
CA ILE A 631 19.42 -51.69 7.90
C ILE A 631 20.87 -52.02 7.62
N CYS A 632 21.74 -51.02 7.41
CA CYS A 632 23.17 -51.27 7.24
C CYS A 632 23.75 -52.00 8.47
N LEU A 633 23.39 -51.57 9.67
CA LEU A 633 23.81 -52.23 10.91
C LEU A 633 23.16 -53.60 11.12
N ARG A 634 21.95 -53.82 10.56
CA ARG A 634 21.30 -55.12 10.57
C ARG A 634 22.07 -56.17 9.73
N PHE A 635 22.69 -55.78 8.63
CA PHE A 635 23.55 -56.68 7.86
C PHE A 635 24.90 -56.98 8.53
N LEU A 636 25.27 -56.20 9.56
CA LEU A 636 26.48 -56.41 10.36
C LEU A 636 26.13 -57.24 11.60
N THR A 637 26.52 -58.52 11.61
CA THR A 637 26.24 -59.47 12.69
C THR A 637 26.73 -59.03 14.07
N CYS A 638 27.71 -58.12 14.14
CA CYS A 638 28.27 -57.61 15.39
C CYS A 638 27.38 -56.60 16.14
N CYS A 639 26.34 -56.02 15.52
CA CYS A 639 25.59 -54.89 16.09
C CYS A 639 24.06 -54.96 15.91
N LEU A 640 23.49 -56.17 15.88
CA LEU A 640 22.06 -56.40 15.63
C LEU A 640 21.12 -55.63 16.58
N ASP A 641 21.45 -55.58 17.88
CA ASP A 641 20.65 -54.86 18.88
C ASP A 641 20.63 -53.35 18.62
N VAL A 642 21.76 -52.79 18.20
CA VAL A 642 21.89 -51.36 17.84
C VAL A 642 21.10 -51.06 16.57
N GLY A 643 21.16 -51.94 15.57
CA GLY A 643 20.36 -51.83 14.35
C GLY A 643 18.86 -51.81 14.65
N ARG A 644 18.39 -52.68 15.56
CA ARG A 644 16.98 -52.72 15.99
C ARG A 644 16.56 -51.41 16.67
N VAL A 645 17.40 -50.85 17.53
CA VAL A 645 17.13 -49.57 18.20
C VAL A 645 16.99 -48.43 17.17
N LEU A 646 17.88 -48.38 16.17
CA LEU A 646 17.79 -47.37 15.10
C LEU A 646 16.55 -47.55 14.22
N LEU A 647 16.16 -48.78 13.91
CA LEU A 647 14.91 -49.05 13.21
C LEU A 647 13.68 -48.63 14.03
N ALA A 648 13.69 -48.86 15.35
CA ALA A 648 12.65 -48.37 16.25
C ALA A 648 12.57 -46.84 16.30
N MET A 649 13.72 -46.15 16.34
CA MET A 649 13.77 -44.69 16.21
C MET A 649 13.23 -44.23 14.85
N SER A 650 13.58 -44.91 13.76
CA SER A 650 13.08 -44.58 12.42
C SER A 650 11.54 -44.68 12.34
N PHE A 651 10.94 -45.68 12.98
CA PHE A 651 9.48 -45.81 13.07
C PHE A 651 8.84 -44.61 13.77
N MET A 652 9.45 -44.05 14.82
CA MET A 652 8.94 -42.83 15.44
C MET A 652 8.86 -41.68 14.43
N PHE A 653 9.91 -41.44 13.65
CA PHE A 653 9.92 -40.37 12.65
C PHE A 653 8.92 -40.64 11.51
N PHE A 654 8.86 -41.87 10.98
CA PHE A 654 7.84 -42.22 10.00
C PHE A 654 6.41 -42.08 10.56
N SER A 655 6.18 -42.38 11.83
CA SER A 655 4.85 -42.19 12.43
C SER A 655 4.44 -40.71 12.52
N LEU A 656 5.39 -39.80 12.83
CA LEU A 656 5.13 -38.36 12.88
C LEU A 656 4.75 -37.77 11.52
N ARG A 657 5.27 -38.32 10.41
CA ARG A 657 4.90 -37.92 9.05
C ARG A 657 3.41 -38.11 8.75
N LEU A 658 2.73 -39.02 9.46
CA LEU A 658 1.28 -39.22 9.31
C LEU A 658 0.48 -37.97 9.71
N LEU A 659 1.02 -37.11 10.59
CA LEU A 659 0.41 -35.81 10.94
C LEU A 659 0.26 -34.90 9.71
N HIS A 660 1.19 -34.96 8.76
CA HIS A 660 1.10 -34.17 7.52
C HIS A 660 -0.07 -34.64 6.64
N ALA A 661 -0.42 -35.93 6.65
CA ALA A 661 -1.62 -36.41 5.95
C ALA A 661 -2.90 -35.85 6.60
N PHE A 662 -2.94 -35.78 7.94
CA PHE A 662 -4.07 -35.22 8.68
C PHE A 662 -4.25 -33.71 8.50
N SER A 663 -3.22 -32.98 8.06
CA SER A 663 -3.36 -31.54 7.81
C SER A 663 -4.30 -31.21 6.65
N SER A 664 -4.56 -32.18 5.75
CA SER A 664 -5.51 -32.04 4.64
C SER A 664 -6.98 -32.15 5.07
N LEU A 665 -7.24 -32.68 6.27
CA LEU A 665 -8.60 -32.84 6.78
C LEU A 665 -9.16 -31.52 7.28
N LYS A 666 -10.38 -31.19 6.86
CA LYS A 666 -11.04 -29.89 7.14
C LYS A 666 -11.11 -29.51 8.62
N VAL A 667 -11.28 -30.49 9.51
CA VAL A 667 -11.43 -30.28 10.96
C VAL A 667 -10.08 -30.34 11.69
N ILE A 668 -9.23 -31.31 11.34
CA ILE A 668 -7.97 -31.56 12.06
C ILE A 668 -6.85 -30.61 11.60
N GLY A 669 -6.86 -30.15 10.35
CA GLY A 669 -5.82 -29.28 9.81
C GLY A 669 -5.58 -27.99 10.63
N PRO A 670 -6.62 -27.19 10.93
CA PRO A 670 -6.47 -25.99 11.76
C PRO A 670 -5.95 -26.29 13.17
N LEU A 671 -6.37 -27.41 13.77
CA LEU A 671 -5.90 -27.85 15.09
C LEU A 671 -4.40 -28.15 15.08
N LEU A 672 -3.90 -28.81 14.04
CA LEU A 672 -2.46 -29.10 13.90
C LEU A 672 -1.63 -27.80 13.76
N VAL A 673 -2.12 -26.83 13.00
CA VAL A 673 -1.47 -25.51 12.88
C VAL A 673 -1.46 -24.76 14.22
N MET A 674 -2.53 -24.89 15.02
CA MET A 674 -2.60 -24.32 16.35
C MET A 674 -1.57 -24.96 17.30
N ILE A 675 -1.50 -26.30 17.34
CA ILE A 675 -0.50 -27.05 18.12
C ILE A 675 0.92 -26.62 17.72
N GLY A 676 1.21 -26.52 16.42
CA GLY A 676 2.53 -26.10 15.95
C GLY A 676 2.93 -24.69 16.38
N ARG A 677 1.97 -23.77 16.53
CA ARG A 677 2.23 -22.43 17.09
C ARG A 677 2.45 -22.48 18.60
N MET A 678 1.66 -23.28 19.32
CA MET A 678 1.79 -23.47 20.76
C MET A 678 3.14 -24.08 21.16
N LEU A 679 3.74 -24.93 20.32
CA LEU A 679 5.07 -25.51 20.59
C LEU A 679 6.16 -24.44 20.79
N LYS A 680 6.09 -23.31 20.06
CA LYS A 680 7.07 -22.22 20.23
C LYS A 680 6.96 -21.55 21.60
N ASP A 681 5.76 -21.47 22.14
CA ASP A 681 5.52 -20.92 23.47
C ASP A 681 5.83 -21.96 24.56
N LEU A 682 5.57 -23.24 24.30
CA LEU A 682 5.95 -24.35 25.18
C LEU A 682 7.47 -24.40 25.39
N VAL A 683 8.29 -24.16 24.36
CA VAL A 683 9.76 -24.15 24.51
C VAL A 683 10.21 -23.08 25.51
N LYS A 684 9.60 -21.89 25.51
CA LYS A 684 9.93 -20.83 26.48
C LYS A 684 9.55 -21.24 27.91
N PHE A 685 8.41 -21.90 28.06
CA PHE A 685 7.97 -22.44 29.35
C PHE A 685 8.90 -23.56 29.84
N LEU A 686 9.32 -24.47 28.96
CA LEU A 686 10.26 -25.54 29.28
C LEU A 686 11.63 -25.01 29.75
N LEU A 687 12.09 -23.86 29.24
CA LEU A 687 13.32 -23.23 29.74
C LEU A 687 13.18 -22.76 31.20
N ILE A 688 12.04 -22.17 31.56
CA ILE A 688 11.76 -21.77 32.95
C ILE A 688 11.67 -23.01 33.84
N LEU A 689 10.96 -24.05 33.38
CA LEU A 689 10.86 -25.32 34.09
C LEU A 689 12.23 -25.97 34.28
N ALA A 690 13.12 -25.92 33.28
CA ALA A 690 14.46 -26.49 33.35
C ALA A 690 15.31 -25.86 34.46
N VAL A 691 15.21 -24.55 34.68
CA VAL A 691 15.93 -23.86 35.78
C VAL A 691 15.49 -24.37 37.14
N VAL A 692 14.17 -24.49 37.36
CA VAL A 692 13.61 -25.01 38.62
C VAL A 692 13.91 -26.50 38.79
N TYR A 693 13.85 -27.26 37.70
CA TYR A 693 14.13 -28.68 37.68
C TYR A 693 15.58 -28.98 38.03
N ILE A 694 16.55 -28.26 37.46
CA ILE A 694 17.98 -28.48 37.75
C ILE A 694 18.30 -28.11 39.20
N SER A 695 17.75 -27.01 39.72
CA SER A 695 18.00 -26.60 41.12
C SER A 695 17.44 -27.64 42.10
N PHE A 696 16.25 -28.15 41.84
CA PHE A 696 15.66 -29.25 42.61
C PHE A 696 16.47 -30.55 42.49
N ALA A 697 16.92 -30.89 41.28
CA ALA A 697 17.68 -32.10 41.02
C ALA A 697 19.01 -32.15 41.79
N VAL A 698 19.76 -31.05 41.75
CA VAL A 698 21.02 -30.92 42.49
C VAL A 698 20.78 -30.98 43.99
N THR A 699 19.71 -30.34 44.48
CA THR A 699 19.35 -30.32 45.92
C THR A 699 19.01 -31.72 46.43
N ILE A 700 18.19 -32.48 45.69
CA ILE A 700 17.85 -33.87 46.06
C ILE A 700 19.09 -34.75 46.08
N GLN A 701 19.94 -34.66 45.05
CA GLN A 701 21.17 -35.47 45.02
C GLN A 701 22.09 -35.16 46.20
N ALA A 702 22.24 -33.87 46.54
CA ALA A 702 23.08 -33.44 47.66
C ALA A 702 22.56 -33.94 49.02
N ILE A 703 21.24 -33.99 49.20
CA ILE A 703 20.62 -34.47 50.46
C ILE A 703 20.68 -36.00 50.56
N LEU A 704 20.35 -36.72 49.48
CA LEU A 704 20.29 -38.18 49.51
C LEU A 704 21.67 -38.84 49.50
N TYR A 705 22.66 -38.24 48.84
CA TYR A 705 24.01 -38.82 48.66
C TYR A 705 25.14 -37.82 48.91
N PRO A 706 25.35 -37.40 50.16
CA PRO A 706 26.27 -36.31 50.52
C PRO A 706 27.75 -36.58 50.21
N MET A 707 28.17 -37.84 50.01
CA MET A 707 29.56 -38.23 49.80
C MET A 707 29.77 -39.01 48.48
N SER A 708 28.94 -38.78 47.47
CA SER A 708 29.06 -39.47 46.18
C SER A 708 30.27 -38.97 45.35
N SER A 709 31.00 -39.90 44.71
CA SER A 709 32.07 -39.58 43.77
C SER A 709 31.52 -38.98 42.47
N PHE A 710 32.34 -38.13 41.83
CA PHE A 710 32.01 -37.58 40.52
C PHE A 710 32.21 -38.65 39.43
N ASP A 711 31.15 -39.41 39.16
CA ASP A 711 31.08 -40.39 38.08
C ASP A 711 29.97 -40.04 37.10
N PHE A 712 30.12 -40.42 35.83
CA PHE A 712 29.10 -40.20 34.79
C PHE A 712 27.74 -40.83 35.18
N GLN A 713 27.77 -41.97 35.87
CA GLN A 713 26.57 -42.62 36.40
C GLN A 713 25.88 -41.78 37.48
N THR A 714 26.67 -41.14 38.37
CA THR A 714 26.15 -40.21 39.39
C THR A 714 25.50 -39.01 38.72
N MET A 715 26.14 -38.41 37.70
CA MET A 715 25.61 -37.28 36.94
C MET A 715 24.29 -37.61 36.23
N HIS A 716 24.21 -38.78 35.59
CA HIS A 716 22.96 -39.27 34.97
C HIS A 716 21.87 -39.53 36.02
N GLY A 717 22.25 -40.05 37.20
CA GLY A 717 21.36 -40.25 38.34
C GLY A 717 20.73 -38.95 38.87
N VAL A 718 21.51 -37.86 38.91
CA VAL A 718 21.07 -36.53 39.37
C VAL A 718 19.86 -36.04 38.57
N LEU A 719 19.87 -36.23 37.25
CA LEU A 719 18.76 -35.79 36.39
C LEU A 719 17.62 -36.84 36.36
N LYS A 720 17.95 -38.13 36.35
CA LYS A 720 16.96 -39.19 36.18
C LYS A 720 15.93 -39.25 37.33
N ARG A 721 16.36 -39.17 38.59
CA ARG A 721 15.43 -39.34 39.74
C ARG A 721 14.38 -38.21 39.82
N PRO A 722 14.77 -36.92 39.77
CA PRO A 722 13.82 -35.81 39.82
C PRO A 722 12.91 -35.76 38.58
N TYR A 723 13.34 -36.33 37.45
CA TYR A 723 12.51 -36.44 36.25
C TYR A 723 11.29 -37.34 36.50
N TRP A 724 11.49 -38.52 37.10
CA TRP A 724 10.38 -39.42 37.45
C TRP A 724 9.47 -38.84 38.54
N ASN A 725 10.04 -38.08 39.48
CA ASN A 725 9.25 -37.37 40.49
C ASN A 725 8.25 -36.37 39.88
N ILE A 726 8.58 -35.71 38.76
CA ILE A 726 7.65 -34.82 38.05
C ILE A 726 6.44 -35.59 37.50
N PHE A 727 6.61 -36.86 37.14
CA PHE A 727 5.52 -37.73 36.69
C PHE A 727 4.74 -38.38 37.84
N GLY A 728 5.13 -38.12 39.10
CA GLY A 728 4.44 -38.61 40.29
C GLY A 728 4.95 -39.95 40.84
N ASP A 729 6.03 -40.50 40.29
CA ASP A 729 6.66 -41.71 40.79
C ASP A 729 7.57 -41.39 41.99
N LEU A 730 6.94 -41.15 43.14
CA LEU A 730 7.57 -40.65 44.37
C LEU A 730 7.93 -41.76 45.36
N GLU A 731 7.46 -42.98 45.17
CA GLU A 731 7.51 -44.05 46.18
C GLU A 731 8.95 -44.43 46.55
N ASP A 732 9.81 -44.62 45.55
CA ASP A 732 11.22 -44.96 45.76
C ASP A 732 11.98 -43.84 46.47
N THR A 733 11.73 -42.59 46.09
CA THR A 733 12.39 -41.43 46.73
C THR A 733 11.93 -41.23 48.17
N LEU A 734 10.63 -41.40 48.46
CA LEU A 734 10.08 -41.31 49.81
C LEU A 734 10.62 -42.42 50.72
N ASN A 735 10.83 -43.62 50.19
CA ASN A 735 11.41 -44.73 50.94
C ASN A 735 12.90 -44.50 51.25
N GLU A 736 13.67 -43.92 50.33
CA GLU A 736 15.05 -43.49 50.60
C GLU A 736 15.11 -42.37 51.64
N PHE A 737 14.22 -41.38 51.59
CA PHE A 737 14.14 -40.33 52.61
C PHE A 737 13.82 -40.87 54.02
N LYS A 738 12.95 -41.89 54.13
CA LYS A 738 12.65 -42.55 55.41
C LYS A 738 13.85 -43.31 56.00
N GLY A 739 14.79 -43.74 55.16
CA GLY A 739 16.03 -44.43 55.58
C GLY A 739 17.09 -43.51 56.19
N ILE A 740 17.01 -42.19 55.99
CA ILE A 740 17.99 -41.22 56.48
C ILE A 740 17.60 -40.78 57.90
N GLN A 741 18.01 -41.54 58.91
CA GLN A 741 17.74 -41.24 60.33
C GLN A 741 18.54 -40.05 60.91
N CYS A 742 19.32 -39.29 60.12
CA CYS A 742 20.30 -38.32 60.65
C CYS A 742 20.07 -36.84 60.32
N PHE A 743 18.92 -36.44 59.78
CA PHE A 743 18.58 -35.01 59.70
C PHE A 743 17.18 -34.78 60.26
N ASN A 744 17.07 -33.89 61.25
CA ASN A 744 15.81 -33.40 61.79
C ASN A 744 14.96 -32.77 60.66
N PHE A 745 14.16 -33.60 59.98
CA PHE A 745 13.14 -33.20 59.02
C PHE A 745 12.15 -32.18 59.64
N TYR A 746 12.03 -32.17 60.97
CA TYR A 746 11.32 -31.16 61.74
C TYR A 746 11.77 -29.72 61.45
N PHE A 747 13.05 -29.47 61.18
CA PHE A 747 13.56 -28.10 61.00
C PHE A 747 13.22 -27.53 59.61
N ILE A 748 13.30 -28.36 58.56
CA ILE A 748 12.93 -27.96 57.18
C ILE A 748 11.40 -27.85 57.06
N TYR A 749 10.65 -28.76 57.69
CA TYR A 749 9.19 -28.68 57.75
C TYR A 749 8.71 -27.40 58.46
N TYR A 750 9.35 -27.02 59.58
CA TYR A 750 9.09 -25.74 60.25
C TYR A 750 9.50 -24.53 59.43
N PHE A 751 10.64 -24.58 58.74
CA PHE A 751 11.15 -23.46 57.93
C PHE A 751 10.25 -23.19 56.70
N ILE A 752 9.73 -24.25 56.06
CA ILE A 752 8.77 -24.14 54.95
C ILE A 752 7.41 -23.63 55.45
N LEU A 753 6.94 -24.08 56.62
CA LEU A 753 5.74 -23.53 57.28
C LEU A 753 5.92 -22.05 57.64
N HIS A 754 7.09 -21.64 58.12
CA HIS A 754 7.38 -20.26 58.49
C HIS A 754 7.50 -19.31 57.28
N LEU A 755 8.00 -19.81 56.14
CA LEU A 755 8.03 -19.07 54.86
C LEU A 755 6.63 -18.97 54.23
N SER A 756 5.79 -19.99 54.36
CA SER A 756 4.38 -19.94 53.90
C SER A 756 3.52 -19.01 54.76
N PHE A 757 3.78 -18.90 56.07
CA PHE A 757 3.04 -17.98 56.96
C PHE A 757 3.54 -16.52 56.91
N SER A 758 4.74 -16.25 56.40
CA SER A 758 5.28 -14.88 56.30
C SER A 758 4.72 -14.06 55.12
N LYS A 759 3.85 -14.62 54.27
CA LYS A 759 3.22 -13.90 53.14
C LYS A 759 1.76 -13.46 53.38
N THR A 760 1.26 -13.66 54.59
CA THR A 760 -0.05 -13.14 55.03
C THR A 760 0.13 -12.32 56.30
N TYR A 761 0.72 -11.13 56.15
CA TYR A 761 0.44 -9.94 56.97
C TYR A 761 0.77 -8.69 56.15
#